data_AF-A0A8S9GZC3-F1
#
_entry.id   AF-A0A8S9GZC3-F1
#
_cell.length_a   1.000
_cell.length_b   1.000
_cell.length_c   1.000
_cell.angle_alpha   90.00
_cell.angle_beta   90.00
_cell.angle_gamma   90.00
#
_symmetry.space_group_name_H-M   'P 1'
#
loop_
_entity.id
_entity.type
_entity.pdbx_description
1 polymer ?
#
loop_
_entity_poly.entity_id
_entity_poly.type
_entity_poly.pdbx_seq_one_letter_code
_entity_poly.pdbx_strand_id
1 'polypeptide(L)'
;MSSAYKLMIMSQSRHFSSLLTVLIFICLVCTVSASPSLHPDEVKALKDIASTLGVKHLNLSEDPCLTKTLVITQDVLKGHNSTIRCDCHFNNNKTCHITHFILKTFSLPGRLPPELSKLHYLESIDLCLNYLYGSIPMEWASLPYLTSISVCANQLSGDIPKGLGKFINLTQLILEANQFSGIIPKELGNLVNLEGFRFSDNQLNGSIPQFIGNLSKLKRLELYASGLREPIPDSIFRLENLIDLRISDTTAGLGQFPHIIIKNLKYLVLRNLNLTGPIPTTIWDLPNLMAFDLSFNRLTGEIPANAVPPKYTYLAGNLLSGKIESGPFLTASTNIDLSYNNFTWSPSCRERKNVNTYESSQSKNRLTRLLPCSAISQCQNYSKSLHINCGGPDVTIENSRGRFLYEGDNYGLTGSAMNYHGKNWGFSNTGDFMDDGQPEDAYSISSLSVVWFTLLSVSSVSAKYPELYQTARRSPLSLAYFAFCFENGSYNVKLHFAEIQFSDEEPYARLAKRFFNIYVQGKLIWEDFNIREEANGTHKEVIKEVNTTVTDNTLEIRLYWAGKGTTIIPKRGNYGSLISAISVCPSSESECGGKKKKRQVLLILFSATFIILEANQFSGVIPKELGNLVNLEGFRFSDNHLNGSIPEFIGNLSKLKRLELYASGLREPIPDSIFRLENLVDLRISDTTAGLRQFPHIVSKNLKYLVLRNLNLTGPIPTTIWGLPKLTTLDLSFNRLTGEILADAAAPKFTYLAGNKLSGKIESGPFLTASTNIDLSYNNFTWSPSCREREYVLLLLSYFEYGFERNSLCADIKSLHINCGGPDVTIENSRGRILYEGNYGLTGSATNYHGKNWGFSNTGDFMDDGQPEDAYSISSESPVSAKYPELYQTARRSPLSLAYFAFCFENGSYNVKLHFAEIQFSDEEPYARVAKRFFNIYVQGKLIWEDFNIREEANGTHKEVIKEMNTTVTDNTLEIRLYWAGKGTTIIPKRGNYGSLISAISVCHSKYKFFGIK
;
A
#
# COMPACT_ATOMS: atom_id res chain seq x y z
N MET A 1 -58.09 -77.32 -13.35
CA MET A 1 -57.41 -78.57 -13.77
C MET A 1 -57.16 -78.49 -15.26
N SER A 2 -56.06 -78.98 -15.83
CA SER A 2 -54.66 -78.96 -15.37
C SER A 2 -53.82 -79.28 -16.62
N SER A 3 -53.28 -78.26 -17.28
CA SER A 3 -52.61 -78.42 -18.58
C SER A 3 -51.52 -77.37 -18.77
N ALA A 4 -50.28 -77.84 -18.94
CA ALA A 4 -49.22 -77.26 -19.76
C ALA A 4 -47.96 -78.12 -19.61
N TYR A 5 -47.65 -78.91 -20.63
CA TYR A 5 -46.41 -79.69 -20.77
C TYR A 5 -45.70 -79.21 -22.06
N LYS A 6 -44.38 -79.47 -22.16
CA LYS A 6 -43.48 -79.20 -23.33
C LYS A 6 -42.98 -77.74 -23.47
N LEU A 7 -41.78 -77.44 -24.01
CA LEU A 7 -40.78 -78.29 -24.70
C LEU A 7 -39.30 -77.79 -24.54
N MET A 8 -38.38 -78.75 -24.63
CA MET A 8 -36.96 -78.78 -25.04
C MET A 8 -36.14 -77.51 -25.42
N ILE A 9 -34.90 -77.49 -24.89
CA ILE A 9 -33.57 -77.41 -25.56
C ILE A 9 -33.35 -76.34 -26.67
N MET A 10 -32.38 -75.43 -26.47
CA MET A 10 -31.18 -75.24 -27.34
C MET A 10 -30.26 -74.08 -26.87
N SER A 11 -28.98 -74.12 -27.29
CA SER A 11 -27.99 -73.00 -27.28
C SER A 11 -27.36 -72.56 -25.94
N GLN A 12 -26.33 -73.30 -25.51
CA GLN A 12 -25.11 -72.62 -25.01
C GLN A 12 -24.52 -71.76 -26.15
N SER A 13 -24.01 -70.54 -25.86
CA SER A 13 -22.93 -69.85 -26.62
C SER A 13 -22.73 -68.34 -26.36
N ARG A 14 -23.51 -67.64 -25.53
CA ARG A 14 -23.44 -66.15 -25.44
C ARG A 14 -23.05 -65.47 -24.12
N HIS A 15 -22.94 -66.18 -22.99
CA HIS A 15 -22.64 -65.53 -21.70
C HIS A 15 -21.17 -65.51 -21.25
N PHE A 16 -20.25 -66.17 -21.98
CA PHE A 16 -18.81 -66.05 -21.69
C PHE A 16 -18.14 -64.83 -22.34
N SER A 17 -18.79 -64.18 -23.32
CA SER A 17 -18.26 -63.00 -24.00
C SER A 17 -18.57 -61.67 -23.30
N SER A 18 -19.51 -61.64 -22.34
CA SER A 18 -19.93 -60.41 -21.65
C SER A 18 -19.22 -60.17 -20.32
N LEU A 19 -18.58 -61.18 -19.73
CA LEU A 19 -17.83 -61.01 -18.47
C LEU A 19 -16.41 -60.52 -18.71
N LEU A 20 -15.77 -60.96 -19.80
CA LEU A 20 -14.40 -60.55 -20.15
C LEU A 20 -14.34 -59.09 -20.63
N THR A 21 -15.37 -58.61 -21.34
CA THR A 21 -15.44 -57.22 -21.81
C THR A 21 -15.70 -56.21 -20.69
N VAL A 22 -16.47 -56.58 -19.66
CA VAL A 22 -16.71 -55.70 -18.49
C VAL A 22 -15.46 -55.55 -17.62
N LEU A 23 -14.68 -56.63 -17.44
CA LEU A 23 -13.39 -56.55 -16.74
C LEU A 23 -12.33 -55.72 -17.50
N ILE A 24 -12.35 -55.75 -18.84
CA ILE A 24 -11.47 -54.89 -19.66
C ILE A 24 -11.93 -53.42 -19.63
N PHE A 25 -13.24 -53.14 -19.57
CA PHE A 25 -13.74 -51.76 -19.50
C PHE A 25 -13.47 -51.08 -18.15
N ILE A 26 -13.48 -51.83 -17.04
CA ILE A 26 -13.14 -51.32 -15.70
C ILE A 26 -11.63 -51.01 -15.56
N CYS A 27 -10.77 -51.59 -16.40
CA CYS A 27 -9.34 -51.23 -16.46
C CYS A 27 -9.01 -50.00 -17.33
N LEU A 28 -9.97 -49.40 -18.06
CA LEU A 28 -9.69 -48.34 -19.04
C LEU A 28 -10.17 -46.92 -18.66
N VAL A 29 -10.85 -46.75 -17.52
CA VAL A 29 -11.30 -45.42 -17.03
C VAL A 29 -10.80 -45.15 -15.61
N CYS A 30 -9.49 -45.32 -15.41
CA CYS A 30 -8.76 -44.87 -14.21
C CYS A 30 -7.35 -44.40 -14.57
N THR A 31 -7.22 -43.58 -15.62
CA THR A 31 -6.04 -42.77 -15.90
C THR A 31 -6.32 -41.31 -15.55
N VAL A 32 -6.70 -41.06 -14.29
CA VAL A 32 -6.45 -39.75 -13.70
C VAL A 32 -4.93 -39.57 -13.75
N SER A 33 -4.45 -38.67 -14.60
CA SER A 33 -3.04 -38.29 -14.60
C SER A 33 -2.75 -37.67 -13.24
N ALA A 34 -2.05 -38.42 -12.38
CA ALA A 34 -1.60 -37.89 -11.10
C ALA A 34 -0.84 -36.57 -11.36
N SER A 35 -1.27 -35.49 -10.71
CA SER A 35 -0.60 -34.20 -10.79
C SER A 35 0.89 -34.39 -10.48
N PRO A 36 1.82 -33.79 -11.24
CA PRO A 36 3.23 -33.96 -10.97
C PRO A 36 3.57 -33.44 -9.57
N SER A 37 4.34 -34.23 -8.83
CA SER A 37 4.75 -33.91 -7.46
C SER A 37 6.27 -33.76 -7.35
N LEU A 38 6.71 -32.96 -6.39
CA LEU A 38 8.12 -32.79 -6.04
C LEU A 38 8.79 -34.14 -5.74
N HIS A 39 9.99 -34.34 -6.27
CA HIS A 39 10.76 -35.57 -6.08
C HIS A 39 11.03 -35.87 -4.59
N PRO A 40 10.82 -37.10 -4.10
CA PRO A 40 10.93 -37.42 -2.66
C PRO A 40 12.29 -37.08 -2.01
N ASP A 41 13.38 -37.20 -2.76
CA ASP A 41 14.72 -36.82 -2.26
C ASP A 41 14.87 -35.31 -2.09
N GLU A 42 14.16 -34.50 -2.89
CA GLU A 42 14.14 -33.04 -2.72
C GLU A 42 13.26 -32.64 -1.54
N VAL A 43 12.14 -33.34 -1.29
CA VAL A 43 11.34 -33.20 -0.05
C VAL A 43 12.19 -33.49 1.20
N LYS A 44 13.10 -34.48 1.11
CA LYS A 44 14.07 -34.75 2.18
C LYS A 44 15.14 -33.66 2.27
N ALA A 45 15.73 -33.24 1.15
CA ALA A 45 16.72 -32.17 1.12
C ALA A 45 16.18 -30.86 1.70
N LEU A 46 14.91 -30.50 1.44
CA LEU A 46 14.25 -29.31 2.01
C LEU A 46 14.26 -29.31 3.54
N LYS A 47 14.15 -30.47 4.19
CA LYS A 47 14.23 -30.58 5.66
C LYS A 47 15.64 -30.31 6.18
N ASP A 48 16.65 -30.88 5.51
CA ASP A 48 18.06 -30.64 5.84
C ASP A 48 18.42 -29.16 5.63
N ILE A 49 18.02 -28.59 4.50
CA ILE A 49 18.20 -27.17 4.11
C ILE A 49 17.56 -26.24 5.15
N ALA A 50 16.31 -26.49 5.52
CA ALA A 50 15.58 -25.71 6.52
C ALA A 50 16.27 -25.75 7.89
N SER A 51 16.79 -26.91 8.30
CA SER A 51 17.57 -27.06 9.54
C SER A 51 18.84 -26.21 9.51
N THR A 52 19.63 -26.28 8.44
CA THR A 52 20.87 -25.49 8.29
C THR A 52 20.62 -23.97 8.21
N LEU A 53 19.48 -23.55 7.64
CA LEU A 53 19.02 -22.16 7.60
C LEU A 53 18.48 -21.63 8.95
N GLY A 54 18.24 -22.51 9.93
CA GLY A 54 17.63 -22.12 11.22
C GLY A 54 16.12 -21.88 11.15
N VAL A 55 15.43 -22.50 10.19
CA VAL A 55 13.96 -22.50 10.11
C VAL A 55 13.39 -23.26 11.31
N LYS A 56 12.52 -22.61 12.10
CA LYS A 56 11.92 -23.22 13.31
C LYS A 56 10.83 -24.25 12.98
N HIS A 57 9.96 -23.91 12.04
CA HIS A 57 8.81 -24.72 11.67
C HIS A 57 8.65 -24.69 10.15
N LEU A 58 8.84 -25.86 9.52
CA LEU A 58 8.68 -26.07 8.09
C LEU A 58 7.42 -26.92 7.86
N ASN A 59 6.49 -26.44 7.05
CA ASN A 59 5.31 -27.21 6.63
C ASN A 59 5.49 -27.68 5.18
N LEU A 60 5.49 -29.00 4.99
CA LEU A 60 5.54 -29.69 3.69
C LEU A 60 4.30 -30.59 3.50
N SER A 61 3.17 -30.24 4.11
CA SER A 61 1.90 -30.96 3.94
C SER A 61 1.30 -30.74 2.55
N GLU A 62 1.58 -29.57 1.97
CA GLU A 62 1.31 -29.24 0.56
C GLU A 62 2.63 -29.21 -0.20
N ASP A 63 2.56 -29.50 -1.51
CA ASP A 63 3.73 -29.54 -2.39
C ASP A 63 4.21 -28.13 -2.75
N PRO A 64 5.47 -27.74 -2.40
CA PRO A 64 6.01 -26.41 -2.72
C PRO A 64 6.05 -26.07 -4.21
N CYS A 65 6.07 -27.07 -5.11
CA CYS A 65 6.00 -26.86 -6.55
C CYS A 65 4.59 -26.48 -7.02
N LEU A 66 3.54 -26.96 -6.34
CA LEU A 66 2.15 -26.65 -6.65
C LEU A 66 1.73 -25.30 -6.07
N THR A 67 2.07 -25.06 -4.79
CA THR A 67 1.80 -23.78 -4.10
C THR A 67 2.74 -22.65 -4.53
N LYS A 68 3.83 -22.99 -5.24
CA LYS A 68 4.94 -22.11 -5.63
C LYS A 68 5.61 -21.40 -4.44
N THR A 69 5.45 -21.95 -3.23
CA THR A 69 5.77 -21.29 -1.96
C THR A 69 6.27 -22.30 -0.94
N LEU A 70 7.39 -22.01 -0.28
CA LEU A 70 7.82 -22.77 0.90
C LEU A 70 7.12 -22.23 2.14
N VAL A 71 6.28 -23.05 2.77
CA VAL A 71 5.51 -22.64 3.95
C VAL A 71 6.37 -22.77 5.21
N ILE A 72 6.76 -21.62 5.75
CA ILE A 72 7.55 -21.49 6.98
C ILE A 72 6.70 -20.77 8.02
N THR A 73 6.41 -21.41 9.15
CA THR A 73 5.71 -20.78 10.28
C THR A 73 6.73 -20.16 11.25
N GLN A 74 7.17 -18.96 10.90
CA GLN A 74 7.84 -18.01 11.80
C GLN A 74 6.94 -16.77 11.92
N ASP A 75 7.06 -15.99 13.01
CA ASP A 75 6.19 -14.85 13.31
C ASP A 75 6.03 -13.91 12.09
N VAL A 76 4.87 -13.96 11.43
CA VAL A 76 4.72 -13.48 10.04
C VAL A 76 4.56 -11.96 10.01
N LEU A 77 5.65 -11.27 9.69
CA LEU A 77 5.61 -9.85 9.31
C LEU A 77 5.34 -9.73 7.81
N LYS A 78 4.79 -8.58 7.38
CA LYS A 78 4.35 -8.41 5.97
C LYS A 78 5.55 -8.07 5.08
N GLY A 79 5.76 -8.85 4.02
CA GLY A 79 6.83 -8.63 3.03
C GLY A 79 7.80 -9.79 2.82
N HIS A 80 7.52 -10.96 3.40
CA HIS A 80 8.27 -12.19 3.13
C HIS A 80 8.07 -12.73 1.71
N ASN A 81 9.13 -13.30 1.14
CA ASN A 81 9.08 -13.96 -0.17
C ASN A 81 9.72 -15.34 -0.06
N SER A 82 8.90 -16.39 -0.01
CA SER A 82 9.34 -17.80 -0.01
C SER A 82 9.07 -18.52 -1.34
N THR A 83 9.22 -17.82 -2.47
CA THR A 83 8.91 -18.40 -3.79
C THR A 83 9.77 -19.65 -4.09
N ILE A 84 9.09 -20.74 -4.40
CA ILE A 84 9.68 -21.94 -5.00
C ILE A 84 9.19 -22.05 -6.44
N ARG A 85 10.09 -22.30 -7.39
CA ARG A 85 9.72 -22.69 -8.76
C ARG A 85 10.33 -24.04 -9.07
N CYS A 86 9.61 -24.81 -9.87
CA CYS A 86 10.00 -26.14 -10.27
C CYS A 86 9.79 -26.33 -11.77
N ASP A 87 10.59 -27.21 -12.37
CA ASP A 87 10.31 -27.82 -13.66
C ASP A 87 9.64 -29.18 -13.42
N CYS A 88 8.51 -29.40 -14.08
CA CYS A 88 7.66 -30.58 -13.91
C CYS A 88 7.54 -31.43 -15.19
N HIS A 89 8.39 -31.23 -16.20
CA HIS A 89 8.35 -31.99 -17.45
C HIS A 89 8.96 -33.42 -17.35
N PHE A 90 9.41 -33.82 -16.16
CA PHE A 90 10.07 -35.11 -15.94
C PHE A 90 9.07 -36.27 -15.83
N ASN A 91 9.51 -37.47 -16.23
CA ASN A 91 8.76 -38.73 -16.11
C ASN A 91 7.35 -38.70 -16.71
N ASN A 92 7.20 -38.13 -17.92
CA ASN A 92 5.91 -37.87 -18.59
C ASN A 92 5.00 -36.95 -17.78
N ASN A 93 5.52 -35.80 -17.35
CA ASN A 93 4.84 -34.80 -16.53
C ASN A 93 4.30 -35.36 -15.21
N LYS A 94 5.08 -36.19 -14.51
CA LYS A 94 4.73 -36.80 -13.21
C LYS A 94 5.64 -36.39 -12.06
N THR A 95 6.78 -35.75 -12.34
CA THR A 95 7.77 -35.40 -11.31
C THR A 95 8.21 -33.96 -11.50
N CYS A 96 8.18 -33.20 -10.42
CA CYS A 96 8.73 -31.86 -10.32
C CYS A 96 10.10 -31.85 -9.63
N HIS A 97 10.98 -30.97 -10.09
CA HIS A 97 12.28 -30.69 -9.48
C HIS A 97 12.46 -29.18 -9.30
N ILE A 98 13.01 -28.75 -8.16
CA ILE A 98 13.16 -27.32 -7.80
C ILE A 98 14.23 -26.67 -8.68
N THR A 99 13.84 -25.62 -9.41
CA THR A 99 14.74 -24.79 -10.22
C THR A 99 15.03 -23.45 -9.56
N HIS A 100 14.13 -22.88 -8.76
CA HIS A 100 14.36 -21.63 -8.04
C HIS A 100 14.05 -21.77 -6.57
N PHE A 101 15.00 -21.38 -5.72
CA PHE A 101 14.87 -21.36 -4.27
C PHE A 101 15.05 -19.93 -3.76
N ILE A 102 13.94 -19.26 -3.42
CA ILE A 102 13.91 -17.86 -2.99
C ILE A 102 13.34 -17.81 -1.57
N LEU A 103 14.13 -17.34 -0.59
CA LEU A 103 13.69 -17.10 0.80
C LEU A 103 14.24 -15.75 1.28
N LYS A 104 13.40 -14.70 1.28
CA LYS A 104 13.80 -13.32 1.61
C LYS A 104 13.01 -12.77 2.79
N THR A 105 13.67 -11.88 3.57
CA THR A 105 13.15 -11.17 4.76
C THR A 105 12.70 -12.04 5.95
N PHE A 106 12.83 -13.37 5.86
CA PHE A 106 12.51 -14.32 6.95
C PHE A 106 13.40 -14.20 8.19
N SER A 107 14.44 -13.35 8.15
CA SER A 107 15.35 -13.12 9.28
C SER A 107 16.06 -14.41 9.75
N LEU A 108 16.33 -15.31 8.80
CA LEU A 108 16.90 -16.64 9.06
C LEU A 108 18.30 -16.54 9.69
N PRO A 109 18.53 -17.13 10.89
CA PRO A 109 19.77 -16.96 11.66
C PRO A 109 20.82 -18.05 11.42
N GLY A 110 20.59 -18.97 10.47
CA GLY A 110 21.49 -20.08 10.18
C GLY A 110 22.68 -19.71 9.29
N ARG A 111 23.24 -20.70 8.62
CA ARG A 111 24.31 -20.52 7.62
C ARG A 111 23.80 -20.87 6.22
N LEU A 112 24.55 -20.50 5.19
CA LEU A 112 24.26 -20.97 3.83
C LEU A 112 24.33 -22.52 3.77
N PRO A 113 23.30 -23.22 3.28
CA PRO A 113 23.19 -24.67 3.35
C PRO A 113 23.92 -25.40 2.20
N PRO A 114 24.99 -26.16 2.44
CA PRO A 114 25.61 -27.02 1.43
C PRO A 114 24.63 -28.02 0.83
N GLU A 115 23.58 -28.37 1.59
CA GLU A 115 22.57 -29.35 1.22
C GLU A 115 21.70 -28.90 0.03
N LEU A 116 21.73 -27.62 -0.39
CA LEU A 116 21.16 -27.17 -1.68
C LEU A 116 21.78 -27.89 -2.88
N SER A 117 23.01 -28.42 -2.77
CA SER A 117 23.63 -29.28 -3.79
C SER A 117 22.84 -30.56 -4.11
N LYS A 118 21.91 -30.98 -3.23
CA LYS A 118 21.00 -32.10 -3.44
C LYS A 118 19.83 -31.77 -4.39
N LEU A 119 19.53 -30.48 -4.61
CA LEU A 119 18.51 -30.02 -5.56
C LEU A 119 19.15 -29.92 -6.95
N HIS A 120 19.32 -31.05 -7.64
CA HIS A 120 20.21 -31.14 -8.81
C HIS A 120 19.84 -30.21 -9.99
N TYR A 121 18.56 -29.83 -10.09
CA TYR A 121 18.02 -28.97 -11.16
C TYR A 121 17.98 -27.48 -10.81
N LEU A 122 18.62 -27.07 -9.71
CA LEU A 122 18.57 -25.71 -9.22
C LEU A 122 19.31 -24.71 -10.14
N GLU A 123 18.56 -23.75 -10.66
CA GLU A 123 19.01 -22.67 -11.57
C GLU A 123 19.30 -21.36 -10.81
N SER A 124 18.56 -21.07 -9.74
CA SER A 124 18.66 -19.81 -9.00
C SER A 124 18.50 -19.97 -7.48
N ILE A 125 19.40 -19.34 -6.73
CA ILE A 125 19.34 -19.18 -5.27
C ILE A 125 19.20 -17.68 -4.95
N ASP A 126 18.16 -17.28 -4.22
CA ASP A 126 18.04 -15.93 -3.65
C ASP A 126 17.67 -15.97 -2.17
N LEU A 127 18.66 -15.71 -1.31
CA LEU A 127 18.56 -15.71 0.15
C LEU A 127 18.79 -14.31 0.74
N CYS A 128 18.56 -13.26 -0.05
CA CYS A 128 18.82 -11.89 0.41
C CYS A 128 17.92 -11.46 1.58
N LEU A 129 18.40 -10.50 2.38
CA LEU A 129 17.69 -9.88 3.51
C LEU A 129 17.39 -10.91 4.63
N ASN A 130 18.42 -11.61 5.10
CA ASN A 130 18.35 -12.53 6.24
C ASN A 130 19.54 -12.30 7.19
N TYR A 131 19.71 -13.15 8.21
CA TYR A 131 20.83 -13.12 9.15
C TYR A 131 21.87 -14.22 8.87
N LEU A 132 21.96 -14.68 7.63
CA LEU A 132 22.78 -15.85 7.31
C LEU A 132 24.26 -15.53 7.48
N TYR A 133 24.99 -16.38 8.21
CA TYR A 133 26.40 -16.22 8.51
C TYR A 133 27.28 -17.30 7.85
N GLY A 134 28.60 -17.13 7.97
CA GLY A 134 29.60 -18.01 7.37
C GLY A 134 29.96 -17.58 5.94
N SER A 135 30.37 -18.54 5.11
CA SER A 135 30.79 -18.30 3.72
C SER A 135 29.98 -19.18 2.74
N ILE A 136 30.20 -18.97 1.44
CA ILE A 136 29.46 -19.65 0.37
C ILE A 136 29.89 -21.13 0.28
N PRO A 137 28.97 -22.11 0.34
CA PRO A 137 29.29 -23.52 0.19
C PRO A 137 29.85 -23.83 -1.21
N MET A 138 30.95 -24.56 -1.27
CA MET A 138 31.59 -24.94 -2.54
C MET A 138 30.96 -26.19 -3.17
N GLU A 139 30.14 -26.90 -2.40
CA GLU A 139 29.27 -28.00 -2.82
C GLU A 139 28.28 -27.54 -3.89
N TRP A 140 27.83 -26.28 -3.85
CA TRP A 140 26.94 -25.74 -4.89
C TRP A 140 27.59 -25.69 -6.28
N ALA A 141 28.92 -25.78 -6.38
CA ALA A 141 29.62 -25.85 -7.67
C ALA A 141 29.35 -27.16 -8.44
N SER A 142 28.74 -28.18 -7.80
CA SER A 142 28.31 -29.41 -8.47
C SER A 142 26.93 -29.30 -9.13
N LEU A 143 26.23 -28.17 -8.99
CA LEU A 143 24.90 -27.96 -9.59
C LEU A 143 25.07 -27.56 -11.07
N PRO A 144 24.70 -28.42 -12.04
CA PRO A 144 25.01 -28.19 -13.45
C PRO A 144 24.20 -27.04 -14.07
N TYR A 145 23.02 -26.74 -13.53
CA TYR A 145 22.11 -25.72 -14.08
C TYR A 145 22.18 -24.37 -13.34
N LEU A 146 23.00 -24.23 -12.29
CA LEU A 146 23.00 -23.03 -11.45
C LEU A 146 23.59 -21.82 -12.21
N THR A 147 22.72 -20.83 -12.49
CA THR A 147 23.06 -19.60 -13.22
C THR A 147 22.98 -18.34 -12.36
N SER A 148 22.32 -18.37 -11.20
CA SER A 148 22.11 -17.20 -10.35
C SER A 148 22.34 -17.49 -8.87
N ILE A 149 23.22 -16.70 -8.23
CA ILE A 149 23.43 -16.70 -6.78
C ILE A 149 23.26 -15.28 -6.24
N SER A 150 22.30 -15.12 -5.34
CA SER A 150 21.95 -13.87 -4.67
C SER A 150 21.89 -14.08 -3.16
N VAL A 151 22.83 -13.51 -2.42
CA VAL A 151 22.96 -13.66 -0.95
C VAL A 151 23.20 -12.31 -0.24
N CYS A 152 22.76 -11.24 -0.88
CA CYS A 152 22.91 -9.86 -0.43
C CYS A 152 22.20 -9.54 0.90
N ALA A 153 22.67 -8.52 1.63
CA ALA A 153 22.08 -8.12 2.92
C ALA A 153 21.97 -9.30 3.92
N ASN A 154 23.13 -9.84 4.29
CA ASN A 154 23.30 -10.93 5.25
C ASN A 154 24.52 -10.64 6.17
N GLN A 155 24.93 -11.63 6.98
CA GLN A 155 26.12 -11.58 7.84
C GLN A 155 27.25 -12.50 7.34
N LEU A 156 27.32 -12.73 6.02
CA LEU A 156 28.35 -13.58 5.42
C LEU A 156 29.72 -12.90 5.52
N SER A 157 30.74 -13.67 5.89
CA SER A 157 32.05 -13.15 6.31
C SER A 157 33.22 -14.05 5.92
N GLY A 158 34.43 -13.51 6.08
CA GLY A 158 35.68 -14.12 5.60
C GLY A 158 35.92 -13.82 4.13
N ASP A 159 36.92 -14.50 3.55
CA ASP A 159 37.29 -14.30 2.14
C ASP A 159 36.18 -14.75 1.18
N ILE A 160 36.07 -14.06 0.03
CA ILE A 160 35.32 -14.57 -1.12
C ILE A 160 36.00 -15.88 -1.59
N PRO A 161 35.31 -17.04 -1.61
CA PRO A 161 35.98 -18.31 -1.88
C PRO A 161 36.52 -18.44 -3.31
N LYS A 162 37.80 -18.81 -3.46
CA LYS A 162 38.43 -19.10 -4.76
C LYS A 162 37.67 -20.16 -5.58
N GLY A 163 37.02 -21.11 -4.91
CA GLY A 163 36.22 -22.14 -5.55
C GLY A 163 34.96 -21.64 -6.26
N LEU A 164 34.54 -20.38 -6.06
CA LEU A 164 33.50 -19.75 -6.89
C LEU A 164 33.87 -19.74 -8.38
N GLY A 165 35.16 -19.76 -8.73
CA GLY A 165 35.63 -19.92 -10.11
C GLY A 165 35.30 -21.27 -10.77
N LYS A 166 34.65 -22.21 -10.06
CA LYS A 166 34.13 -23.47 -10.62
C LYS A 166 32.70 -23.36 -11.17
N PHE A 167 31.96 -22.31 -10.83
CA PHE A 167 30.55 -22.16 -11.16
C PHE A 167 30.37 -21.60 -12.58
N ILE A 168 30.94 -22.27 -13.58
CA ILE A 168 31.14 -21.77 -14.96
C ILE A 168 29.87 -21.31 -15.69
N ASN A 169 28.68 -21.73 -15.23
CA ASN A 169 27.38 -21.37 -15.81
C ASN A 169 26.74 -20.12 -15.18
N LEU A 170 27.35 -19.51 -14.16
CA LEU A 170 26.81 -18.29 -13.54
C LEU A 170 26.71 -17.12 -14.52
N THR A 171 25.52 -16.53 -14.53
CA THR A 171 25.16 -15.27 -15.18
C THR A 171 24.97 -14.14 -14.18
N GLN A 172 24.59 -14.45 -12.92
CA GLN A 172 24.41 -13.45 -11.85
C GLN A 172 25.12 -13.88 -10.56
N LEU A 173 25.91 -12.96 -9.99
CA LEU A 173 26.54 -13.11 -8.68
C LEU A 173 26.38 -11.82 -7.87
N ILE A 174 25.51 -11.87 -6.85
CA ILE A 174 25.12 -10.72 -6.02
C ILE A 174 25.49 -10.99 -4.55
N LEU A 175 26.53 -10.31 -4.09
CA LEU A 175 27.14 -10.42 -2.76
C LEU A 175 27.03 -9.12 -1.92
N GLU A 176 26.29 -8.12 -2.42
CA GLU A 176 26.17 -6.78 -1.84
C GLU A 176 25.74 -6.78 -0.37
N ALA A 177 26.21 -5.80 0.43
CA ALA A 177 25.81 -5.63 1.82
C ALA A 177 26.04 -6.88 2.69
N ASN A 178 27.32 -7.28 2.81
CA ASN A 178 27.77 -8.40 3.64
C ASN A 178 29.01 -7.97 4.45
N GLN A 179 29.77 -8.93 4.96
CA GLN A 179 31.01 -8.74 5.72
C GLN A 179 32.18 -9.50 5.07
N PHE A 180 32.12 -9.75 3.76
CA PHE A 180 33.23 -10.39 3.04
C PHE A 180 34.48 -9.52 3.11
N SER A 181 35.63 -10.16 3.27
CA SER A 181 36.93 -9.51 3.42
C SER A 181 37.96 -10.11 2.47
N GLY A 182 39.23 -9.69 2.61
CA GLY A 182 40.31 -10.16 1.74
C GLY A 182 40.22 -9.59 0.31
N ILE A 183 40.91 -10.25 -0.62
CA ILE A 183 40.97 -9.85 -2.04
C ILE A 183 39.89 -10.55 -2.87
N ILE A 184 39.55 -9.96 -4.02
CA ILE A 184 38.72 -10.62 -5.05
C ILE A 184 39.56 -11.74 -5.72
N PRO A 185 39.13 -13.02 -5.68
CA PRO A 185 39.90 -14.12 -6.25
C PRO A 185 40.07 -14.02 -7.76
N LYS A 186 41.29 -14.24 -8.26
CA LYS A 186 41.59 -14.31 -9.71
C LYS A 186 40.80 -15.44 -10.41
N GLU A 187 40.43 -16.47 -9.66
CA GLU A 187 39.67 -17.62 -10.13
C GLU A 187 38.25 -17.25 -10.60
N LEU A 188 37.69 -16.12 -10.16
CA LEU A 188 36.42 -15.59 -10.68
C LEU A 188 36.50 -15.19 -12.17
N GLY A 189 37.70 -15.02 -12.73
CA GLY A 189 37.90 -14.84 -14.17
C GLY A 189 37.43 -16.02 -15.03
N ASN A 190 37.19 -17.20 -14.42
CA ASN A 190 36.59 -18.35 -15.09
C ASN A 190 35.08 -18.18 -15.35
N LEU A 191 34.41 -17.21 -14.70
CA LEU A 191 32.97 -16.97 -14.82
C LEU A 191 32.62 -16.21 -16.11
N VAL A 192 33.07 -16.71 -17.26
CA VAL A 192 32.96 -16.06 -18.57
C VAL A 192 31.51 -15.83 -19.05
N ASN A 193 30.54 -16.45 -18.37
CA ASN A 193 29.11 -16.27 -18.63
C ASN A 193 28.46 -15.14 -17.83
N LEU A 194 29.21 -14.48 -16.92
CA LEU A 194 28.66 -13.53 -15.96
C LEU A 194 28.15 -12.25 -16.65
N GLU A 195 26.86 -11.96 -16.46
CA GLU A 195 26.17 -10.76 -16.94
C GLU A 195 25.99 -9.71 -15.84
N GLY A 196 25.91 -10.11 -14.58
CA GLY A 196 25.80 -9.20 -13.43
C GLY A 196 26.74 -9.59 -12.30
N PHE A 197 27.62 -8.66 -11.92
CA PHE A 197 28.54 -8.83 -10.78
C PHE A 197 28.42 -7.64 -9.84
N ARG A 198 27.94 -7.91 -8.61
CA ARG A 198 27.63 -6.86 -7.63
C ARG A 198 28.10 -7.28 -6.24
N PHE A 199 28.99 -6.50 -5.64
CA PHE A 199 29.59 -6.83 -4.34
C PHE A 199 29.93 -5.60 -3.48
N SER A 200 29.27 -4.47 -3.76
CA SER A 200 29.29 -3.24 -2.95
C SER A 200 28.95 -3.48 -1.47
N ASP A 201 29.35 -2.54 -0.59
CA ASP A 201 29.13 -2.60 0.87
C ASP A 201 29.67 -3.93 1.48
N ASN A 202 30.99 -4.10 1.40
CA ASN A 202 31.76 -5.21 1.95
C ASN A 202 33.13 -4.71 2.45
N GLN A 203 33.91 -5.54 3.14
CA GLN A 203 35.19 -5.22 3.79
C GLN A 203 36.41 -5.71 2.99
N LEU A 204 36.32 -5.69 1.65
CA LEU A 204 37.38 -6.18 0.76
C LEU A 204 38.62 -5.26 0.77
N ASN A 205 39.73 -5.77 0.27
CA ASN A 205 40.98 -5.05 0.13
C ASN A 205 41.70 -5.38 -1.20
N GLY A 206 42.82 -4.70 -1.46
CA GLY A 206 43.58 -4.82 -2.70
C GLY A 206 42.92 -4.13 -3.91
N SER A 207 43.19 -4.66 -5.10
CA SER A 207 42.71 -4.18 -6.41
C SER A 207 41.42 -4.81 -6.91
N ILE A 208 40.71 -4.06 -7.75
CA ILE A 208 39.76 -4.59 -8.73
C ILE A 208 40.57 -5.41 -9.75
N PRO A 209 40.38 -6.73 -9.88
CA PRO A 209 41.27 -7.54 -10.73
C PRO A 209 41.07 -7.30 -12.22
N GLN A 210 42.17 -7.34 -12.98
CA GLN A 210 42.17 -7.13 -14.43
C GLN A 210 41.25 -8.09 -15.21
N PHE A 211 40.99 -9.30 -14.70
CA PHE A 211 40.12 -10.29 -15.35
C PHE A 211 38.69 -9.80 -15.56
N ILE A 212 38.21 -8.82 -14.77
CA ILE A 212 36.84 -8.28 -14.92
C ILE A 212 36.65 -7.70 -16.33
N GLY A 213 37.69 -7.08 -16.89
CA GLY A 213 37.70 -6.60 -18.28
C GLY A 213 37.72 -7.69 -19.36
N ASN A 214 37.80 -8.97 -18.98
CA ASN A 214 37.66 -10.11 -19.89
C ASN A 214 36.25 -10.76 -19.82
N LEU A 215 35.39 -10.32 -18.88
CA LEU A 215 34.02 -10.82 -18.74
C LEU A 215 33.11 -10.20 -19.80
N SER A 216 33.28 -10.62 -21.07
CA SER A 216 32.68 -9.95 -22.23
C SER A 216 31.16 -9.91 -22.23
N LYS A 217 30.47 -10.78 -21.47
CA LYS A 217 29.00 -10.77 -21.32
C LYS A 217 28.48 -9.82 -20.23
N LEU A 218 29.36 -9.17 -19.47
CA LEU A 218 28.99 -8.35 -18.33
C LEU A 218 28.15 -7.13 -18.76
N LYS A 219 26.93 -7.04 -18.23
CA LYS A 219 25.94 -5.98 -18.44
C LYS A 219 25.85 -5.03 -17.25
N ARG A 220 26.09 -5.52 -16.02
CA ARG A 220 26.02 -4.74 -14.78
C ARG A 220 27.22 -5.00 -13.88
N LEU A 221 27.91 -3.93 -13.49
CA LEU A 221 29.04 -3.94 -12.56
C LEU A 221 28.89 -2.83 -11.53
N GLU A 222 28.81 -3.20 -10.25
CA GLU A 222 28.66 -2.25 -9.14
C GLU A 222 29.73 -2.46 -8.06
N LEU A 223 30.48 -1.37 -7.83
CA LEU A 223 31.73 -1.30 -7.07
C LEU A 223 31.77 -0.02 -6.22
N TYR A 224 30.95 0.06 -5.17
CA TYR A 224 30.95 1.18 -4.23
C TYR A 224 31.07 0.69 -2.78
N ALA A 225 31.79 1.47 -1.95
CA ALA A 225 32.05 1.15 -0.54
C ALA A 225 32.54 -0.29 -0.27
N SER A 226 33.29 -0.88 -1.20
CA SER A 226 33.79 -2.26 -1.08
C SER A 226 35.11 -2.37 -0.30
N GLY A 227 35.70 -1.27 0.16
CA GLY A 227 37.00 -1.22 0.85
C GLY A 227 38.24 -1.27 -0.06
N LEU A 228 38.06 -1.50 -1.37
CA LEU A 228 39.11 -1.59 -2.39
C LEU A 228 39.94 -0.31 -2.51
N ARG A 229 41.26 -0.47 -2.69
CA ARG A 229 42.22 0.64 -2.56
C ARG A 229 43.17 0.84 -3.74
N GLU A 230 43.40 -0.17 -4.55
CA GLU A 230 44.31 -0.09 -5.70
C GLU A 230 43.57 0.35 -7.00
N PRO A 231 44.30 0.71 -8.08
CA PRO A 231 43.70 1.30 -9.29
C PRO A 231 42.63 0.44 -9.99
N ILE A 232 41.69 1.11 -10.66
CA ILE A 232 40.66 0.49 -11.50
C ILE A 232 41.28 0.10 -12.87
N PRO A 233 41.15 -1.16 -13.33
CA PRO A 233 41.67 -1.56 -14.64
C PRO A 233 40.95 -0.91 -15.83
N ASP A 234 41.72 -0.28 -16.74
CA ASP A 234 41.21 0.33 -17.99
C ASP A 234 40.39 -0.62 -18.87
N SER A 235 40.62 -1.93 -18.75
CA SER A 235 39.88 -2.95 -19.50
C SER A 235 38.37 -2.95 -19.20
N ILE A 236 37.94 -2.47 -18.04
CA ILE A 236 36.51 -2.36 -17.68
C ILE A 236 35.77 -1.38 -18.60
N PHE A 237 36.40 -0.26 -18.96
CA PHE A 237 35.80 0.78 -19.82
C PHE A 237 35.72 0.39 -21.31
N ARG A 238 36.12 -0.84 -21.65
CA ARG A 238 36.07 -1.44 -23.00
C ARG A 238 35.10 -2.62 -23.11
N LEU A 239 34.34 -2.94 -22.06
CA LEU A 239 33.34 -4.01 -22.07
C LEU A 239 32.07 -3.56 -22.83
N GLU A 240 31.99 -3.90 -24.12
CA GLU A 240 30.95 -3.41 -25.06
C GLU A 240 29.49 -3.73 -24.66
N ASN A 241 29.28 -4.77 -23.85
CA ASN A 241 27.96 -5.20 -23.37
C ASN A 241 27.50 -4.51 -22.07
N LEU A 242 28.33 -3.66 -21.44
CA LEU A 242 27.93 -2.95 -20.22
C LEU A 242 26.77 -1.98 -20.47
N ILE A 243 25.80 -2.02 -19.56
CA ILE A 243 24.59 -1.19 -19.50
C ILE A 243 24.61 -0.32 -18.24
N ASP A 244 25.10 -0.87 -17.11
CA ASP A 244 25.14 -0.19 -15.82
C ASP A 244 26.53 -0.38 -15.18
N LEU A 245 27.30 0.70 -15.11
CA LEU A 245 28.64 0.75 -14.52
C LEU A 245 28.68 1.78 -13.40
N ARG A 246 28.83 1.31 -12.16
CA ARG A 246 28.93 2.17 -10.98
C ARG A 246 30.19 1.87 -10.19
N ILE A 247 31.09 2.85 -10.12
CA ILE A 247 32.31 2.79 -9.33
C ILE A 247 32.41 4.06 -8.49
N SER A 248 32.63 3.92 -7.18
CA SER A 248 32.89 5.08 -6.33
C SER A 248 33.83 4.78 -5.16
N ASP A 249 34.40 5.85 -4.60
CA ASP A 249 35.10 5.85 -3.31
C ASP A 249 36.31 4.90 -3.23
N THR A 250 37.07 4.79 -4.32
CA THR A 250 38.35 4.03 -4.37
C THR A 250 39.53 4.94 -4.02
N THR A 251 40.39 4.51 -3.10
CA THR A 251 41.44 5.41 -2.54
C THR A 251 42.65 5.68 -3.46
N ALA A 252 42.98 4.79 -4.41
CA ALA A 252 43.97 5.08 -5.46
C ALA A 252 43.48 6.13 -6.49
N GLY A 253 42.17 6.20 -6.70
CA GLY A 253 41.57 6.95 -7.81
C GLY A 253 41.90 6.35 -9.19
N LEU A 254 41.46 7.05 -10.23
CA LEU A 254 41.64 6.69 -11.65
C LEU A 254 42.55 7.69 -12.39
N GLY A 255 42.84 8.85 -11.80
CA GLY A 255 43.79 9.82 -12.34
C GLY A 255 43.22 10.64 -13.49
N GLN A 256 43.15 10.08 -14.70
CA GLN A 256 42.56 10.75 -15.88
C GLN A 256 41.20 10.14 -16.25
N PHE A 257 40.37 10.89 -16.98
CA PHE A 257 39.09 10.37 -17.46
C PHE A 257 39.31 9.17 -18.41
N PRO A 258 38.66 8.01 -18.17
CA PRO A 258 38.90 6.80 -18.97
C PRO A 258 38.30 6.91 -20.38
N HIS A 259 38.94 6.26 -21.35
CA HIS A 259 38.44 6.21 -22.73
C HIS A 259 37.29 5.19 -22.88
N ILE A 260 36.05 5.66 -22.67
CA ILE A 260 34.83 4.85 -22.72
C ILE A 260 34.34 4.69 -24.17
N ILE A 261 34.22 3.43 -24.62
CA ILE A 261 33.73 3.06 -25.97
C ILE A 261 32.38 2.31 -25.95
N ILE A 262 31.72 2.27 -24.79
CA ILE A 262 30.58 1.40 -24.51
C ILE A 262 29.27 2.06 -25.01
N LYS A 263 28.81 1.66 -26.20
CA LYS A 263 27.62 2.25 -26.86
C LYS A 263 26.27 1.93 -26.19
N ASN A 264 26.21 0.85 -25.42
CA ASN A 264 24.99 0.35 -24.76
C ASN A 264 24.78 0.92 -23.35
N LEU A 265 25.70 1.76 -22.87
CA LEU A 265 25.74 2.25 -21.51
C LEU A 265 24.56 3.18 -21.21
N LYS A 266 23.81 2.87 -20.15
CA LYS A 266 22.67 3.65 -19.64
C LYS A 266 22.99 4.38 -18.35
N TYR A 267 23.77 3.76 -17.47
CA TYR A 267 24.18 4.31 -16.19
C TYR A 267 25.71 4.31 -16.12
N LEU A 268 26.29 5.49 -15.93
CA LEU A 268 27.72 5.69 -15.74
C LEU A 268 27.93 6.54 -14.49
N VAL A 269 28.41 5.91 -13.42
CA VAL A 269 28.69 6.56 -12.14
C VAL A 269 30.17 6.35 -11.82
N LEU A 270 30.94 7.45 -11.79
CA LEU A 270 32.38 7.51 -11.51
C LEU A 270 32.65 8.58 -10.44
N ARG A 271 32.06 8.40 -9.25
CA ARG A 271 32.08 9.38 -8.15
C ARG A 271 33.33 9.25 -7.29
N ASN A 272 33.91 10.37 -6.85
CA ASN A 272 35.00 10.38 -5.87
C ASN A 272 36.18 9.45 -6.26
N LEU A 273 36.61 9.52 -7.53
CA LEU A 273 37.69 8.73 -8.12
C LEU A 273 38.94 9.57 -8.42
N ASN A 274 39.02 10.79 -7.90
CA ASN A 274 40.13 11.72 -8.13
C ASN A 274 40.43 11.96 -9.63
N LEU A 275 39.40 11.95 -10.49
CA LEU A 275 39.54 12.17 -11.93
C LEU A 275 39.98 13.60 -12.24
N THR A 276 40.90 13.75 -13.19
CA THR A 276 41.48 15.03 -13.64
C THR A 276 41.41 15.16 -15.15
N GLY A 277 41.69 16.37 -15.66
CA GLY A 277 41.58 16.70 -17.08
C GLY A 277 40.15 17.07 -17.50
N PRO A 278 39.91 17.29 -18.80
CA PRO A 278 38.59 17.62 -19.33
C PRO A 278 37.69 16.38 -19.48
N ILE A 279 36.37 16.60 -19.45
CA ILE A 279 35.39 15.59 -19.85
C ILE A 279 35.47 15.43 -21.39
N PRO A 280 35.76 14.24 -21.93
CA PRO A 280 35.85 14.03 -23.38
C PRO A 280 34.53 14.32 -24.08
N THR A 281 34.57 15.03 -25.21
CA THR A 281 33.35 15.45 -25.94
C THR A 281 32.48 14.26 -26.38
N THR A 282 33.11 13.13 -26.71
CA THR A 282 32.44 11.91 -27.18
C THR A 282 31.51 11.26 -26.15
N ILE A 283 31.60 11.62 -24.86
CA ILE A 283 30.71 11.06 -23.83
C ILE A 283 29.27 11.61 -23.96
N TRP A 284 29.13 12.84 -24.46
CA TRP A 284 27.84 13.50 -24.66
C TRP A 284 27.04 12.92 -25.82
N ASP A 285 27.72 12.20 -26.73
CA ASP A 285 27.13 11.56 -27.91
C ASP A 285 26.70 10.09 -27.65
N LEU A 286 26.82 9.58 -26.42
CA LEU A 286 26.42 8.21 -26.08
C LEU A 286 24.89 8.05 -26.15
N PRO A 287 24.34 7.27 -27.10
CA PRO A 287 22.93 7.36 -27.50
C PRO A 287 21.94 6.80 -26.48
N ASN A 288 22.41 5.99 -25.53
CA ASN A 288 21.59 5.32 -24.52
C ASN A 288 21.77 5.90 -23.11
N LEU A 289 22.65 6.89 -22.92
CA LEU A 289 23.06 7.35 -21.59
C LEU A 289 21.92 8.10 -20.90
N MET A 290 21.46 7.56 -19.77
CA MET A 290 20.31 8.05 -19.00
C MET A 290 20.77 8.73 -17.71
N ALA A 291 21.76 8.15 -17.02
CA ALA A 291 22.36 8.72 -15.83
C ALA A 291 23.88 8.80 -15.99
N PHE A 292 24.43 9.99 -15.77
CA PHE A 292 25.85 10.31 -15.89
C PHE A 292 26.30 11.10 -14.66
N ASP A 293 27.20 10.50 -13.87
CA ASP A 293 27.61 11.07 -12.59
C ASP A 293 29.13 11.02 -12.43
N LEU A 294 29.74 12.20 -12.40
CA LEU A 294 31.18 12.43 -12.21
C LEU A 294 31.46 13.26 -10.96
N SER A 295 30.56 13.22 -9.98
CA SER A 295 30.62 14.12 -8.82
C SER A 295 31.84 13.84 -7.93
N PHE A 296 32.34 14.87 -7.26
CA PHE A 296 33.43 14.84 -6.28
C PHE A 296 34.78 14.40 -6.88
N ASN A 297 35.08 14.86 -8.09
CA ASN A 297 36.35 14.66 -8.76
C ASN A 297 37.14 15.99 -8.86
N ARG A 298 38.15 16.05 -9.73
CA ARG A 298 38.98 17.24 -10.00
C ARG A 298 38.98 17.55 -11.50
N LEU A 299 37.86 17.29 -12.17
CA LEU A 299 37.69 17.51 -13.61
C LEU A 299 37.73 19.00 -13.92
N THR A 300 38.28 19.36 -15.08
CA THR A 300 38.60 20.73 -15.51
C THR A 300 38.03 20.99 -16.91
N GLY A 301 38.30 22.17 -17.48
CA GLY A 301 37.82 22.52 -18.83
C GLY A 301 36.36 22.97 -18.83
N GLU A 302 35.74 22.93 -20.01
CA GLU A 302 34.40 23.46 -20.26
C GLU A 302 33.41 22.36 -20.68
N ILE A 303 32.12 22.59 -20.44
CA ILE A 303 31.05 21.78 -21.03
C ILE A 303 30.78 22.29 -22.45
N PRO A 304 30.79 21.43 -23.50
CA PRO A 304 30.55 21.87 -24.87
C PRO A 304 29.17 22.53 -25.02
N ALA A 305 29.09 23.68 -25.72
CA ALA A 305 27.85 24.45 -25.85
C ALA A 305 26.69 23.67 -26.53
N ASN A 306 27.02 22.67 -27.35
CA ASN A 306 26.07 21.77 -28.00
C ASN A 306 25.82 20.45 -27.25
N ALA A 307 26.48 20.21 -26.12
CA ALA A 307 26.31 18.98 -25.34
C ALA A 307 24.86 18.83 -24.87
N VAL A 308 24.28 17.65 -25.12
CA VAL A 308 22.93 17.30 -24.64
C VAL A 308 23.09 16.52 -23.33
N PRO A 309 22.59 17.04 -22.20
CA PRO A 309 22.69 16.34 -20.91
C PRO A 309 21.76 15.11 -20.89
N PRO A 310 22.25 13.93 -20.47
CA PRO A 310 21.41 12.80 -20.04
C PRO A 310 20.30 13.19 -19.04
N LYS A 311 19.28 12.32 -18.89
CA LYS A 311 18.13 12.55 -17.98
C LYS A 311 18.58 12.97 -16.57
N TYR A 312 19.67 12.39 -16.09
CA TYR A 312 20.35 12.76 -14.87
C TYR A 312 21.83 13.02 -15.16
N THR A 313 22.30 14.23 -14.88
CA THR A 313 23.68 14.66 -15.11
C THR A 313 24.22 15.30 -13.83
N TYR A 314 25.13 14.63 -13.14
CA TYR A 314 25.70 15.10 -11.87
C TYR A 314 27.20 15.37 -12.02
N LEU A 315 27.57 16.65 -11.91
CA LEU A 315 28.96 17.12 -12.02
C LEU A 315 29.43 17.86 -10.74
N ALA A 316 28.68 17.69 -9.65
CA ALA A 316 28.86 18.41 -8.39
C ALA A 316 30.28 18.22 -7.83
N GLY A 317 30.92 19.28 -7.33
CA GLY A 317 32.23 19.18 -6.69
C GLY A 317 33.35 18.83 -7.66
N ASN A 318 33.58 19.71 -8.64
CA ASN A 318 34.67 19.59 -9.61
C ASN A 318 35.35 20.96 -9.82
N LEU A 319 36.27 21.06 -10.78
CA LEU A 319 36.95 22.29 -11.18
C LEU A 319 36.52 22.73 -12.60
N LEU A 320 35.30 22.37 -13.02
CA LEU A 320 34.77 22.74 -14.33
C LEU A 320 34.55 24.25 -14.42
N SER A 321 34.65 24.78 -15.63
CA SER A 321 34.71 26.21 -15.92
C SER A 321 34.09 26.51 -17.29
N GLY A 322 34.32 27.71 -17.81
CA GLY A 322 33.72 28.17 -19.07
C GLY A 322 32.37 28.85 -18.88
N LYS A 323 31.71 29.13 -20.01
CA LYS A 323 30.50 29.97 -20.08
C LYS A 323 29.22 29.14 -20.18
N ILE A 324 28.31 29.36 -19.23
CA ILE A 324 26.96 28.80 -19.21
C ILE A 324 25.99 29.92 -19.64
N GLU A 325 25.91 30.13 -20.97
CA GLU A 325 25.20 31.26 -21.58
C GLU A 325 23.87 30.89 -22.24
N SER A 326 23.86 29.82 -23.05
CA SER A 326 22.65 29.21 -23.64
C SER A 326 22.98 27.81 -24.17
N GLY A 327 21.97 26.96 -24.36
CA GLY A 327 22.15 25.59 -24.87
C GLY A 327 21.32 24.55 -24.12
N PRO A 328 21.43 23.25 -24.48
CA PRO A 328 20.62 22.17 -23.89
C PRO A 328 20.71 22.10 -22.37
N PHE A 329 21.88 22.37 -21.78
CA PHE A 329 22.08 22.43 -20.33
C PHE A 329 21.19 23.44 -19.57
N LEU A 330 20.70 24.48 -20.25
CA LEU A 330 19.80 25.49 -19.66
C LEU A 330 18.35 25.39 -20.15
N THR A 331 18.09 24.64 -21.21
CA THR A 331 16.74 24.48 -21.79
C THR A 331 16.10 23.14 -21.47
N ALA A 332 16.88 22.06 -21.33
CA ALA A 332 16.40 20.71 -21.11
C ALA A 332 15.53 20.57 -19.84
N SER A 333 14.62 19.60 -19.88
CA SER A 333 13.79 19.15 -18.76
C SER A 333 14.45 18.01 -17.96
N THR A 334 15.77 17.88 -18.02
CA THR A 334 16.58 16.86 -17.33
C THR A 334 17.10 17.39 -15.99
N ASN A 335 17.46 16.50 -15.07
CA ASN A 335 18.04 16.89 -13.78
C ASN A 335 19.55 17.08 -13.94
N ILE A 336 20.04 18.30 -13.67
CA ILE A 336 21.43 18.68 -13.92
C ILE A 336 22.02 19.31 -12.67
N ASP A 337 23.10 18.76 -12.13
CA ASP A 337 23.83 19.31 -11.00
C ASP A 337 25.20 19.85 -11.43
N LEU A 338 25.36 21.17 -11.30
CA LEU A 338 26.59 21.91 -11.58
C LEU A 338 27.22 22.50 -10.31
N SER A 339 26.73 22.13 -9.12
CA SER A 339 27.14 22.74 -7.85
C SER A 339 28.63 22.57 -7.54
N TYR A 340 29.21 23.46 -6.75
CA TYR A 340 30.64 23.45 -6.38
C TYR A 340 31.57 23.32 -7.61
N ASN A 341 31.51 24.32 -8.49
CA ASN A 341 32.32 24.44 -9.73
C ASN A 341 32.63 25.93 -10.02
N ASN A 342 33.40 26.21 -11.07
CA ASN A 342 33.94 27.54 -11.38
C ASN A 342 33.38 28.13 -12.71
N PHE A 343 32.10 27.95 -13.00
CA PHE A 343 31.48 28.44 -14.23
C PHE A 343 31.32 29.97 -14.26
N THR A 344 31.19 30.53 -15.46
CA THR A 344 30.72 31.90 -15.70
C THR A 344 29.27 31.84 -16.16
N TRP A 345 28.38 32.50 -15.43
CA TRP A 345 26.95 32.48 -15.69
C TRP A 345 26.49 33.72 -16.44
N SER A 346 25.55 33.55 -17.38
CA SER A 346 24.91 34.69 -18.05
C SER A 346 24.14 35.57 -17.05
N PRO A 347 24.18 36.91 -17.16
CA PRO A 347 23.30 37.82 -16.42
C PRO A 347 21.80 37.56 -16.65
N SER A 348 21.43 36.82 -17.70
CA SER A 348 20.05 36.42 -17.99
C SER A 348 19.63 35.10 -17.32
N CYS A 349 20.50 34.47 -16.51
CA CYS A 349 20.16 33.20 -15.86
C CYS A 349 18.96 33.36 -14.90
N ARG A 350 18.19 32.27 -14.75
CA ARG A 350 17.08 32.13 -13.82
C ARG A 350 17.18 30.78 -13.14
N GLU A 351 16.83 30.71 -11.86
CA GLU A 351 16.75 29.44 -11.14
C GLU A 351 15.69 28.51 -11.76
N ARG A 352 15.96 27.20 -11.76
CA ARG A 352 15.08 26.16 -12.31
C ARG A 352 14.98 25.00 -11.31
N LYS A 353 13.82 24.35 -11.22
CA LYS A 353 13.57 23.26 -10.26
C LYS A 353 14.36 21.97 -10.52
N ASN A 354 15.02 21.87 -11.67
CA ASN A 354 15.75 20.71 -12.17
C ASN A 354 17.23 21.02 -12.47
N VAL A 355 17.73 22.19 -12.07
CA VAL A 355 19.14 22.56 -12.23
C VAL A 355 19.70 23.06 -10.90
N ASN A 356 20.69 22.35 -10.34
CA ASN A 356 21.41 22.80 -9.16
C ASN A 356 22.58 23.71 -9.57
N THR A 357 22.53 24.96 -9.13
CA THR A 357 23.52 26.00 -9.44
C THR A 357 24.31 26.47 -8.21
N TYR A 358 24.10 25.83 -7.05
CA TYR A 358 24.68 26.23 -5.78
C TYR A 358 26.22 26.23 -5.79
N GLU A 359 26.83 27.36 -5.43
CA GLU A 359 28.30 27.55 -5.41
C GLU A 359 29.00 27.11 -6.72
N SER A 360 28.35 27.33 -7.86
CA SER A 360 28.84 26.89 -9.20
C SER A 360 29.56 27.99 -10.01
N SER A 361 29.93 29.11 -9.37
CA SER A 361 30.27 30.36 -10.05
C SER A 361 31.63 30.93 -9.64
N GLN A 362 32.46 31.31 -10.62
CA GLN A 362 33.75 31.96 -10.35
C GLN A 362 33.64 33.46 -9.94
N SER A 363 32.44 33.95 -9.60
CA SER A 363 32.23 35.35 -9.23
C SER A 363 33.00 35.76 -7.98
N LYS A 364 33.52 36.99 -7.99
CA LYS A 364 34.14 37.63 -6.81
C LYS A 364 33.10 38.11 -5.78
N ASN A 365 31.84 38.31 -6.18
CA ASN A 365 30.75 38.62 -5.25
C ASN A 365 30.28 37.30 -4.60
N ARG A 366 30.30 37.23 -3.26
CA ARG A 366 29.97 36.01 -2.50
C ARG A 366 28.54 35.50 -2.75
N LEU A 367 27.55 36.40 -2.86
CA LEU A 367 26.15 36.03 -3.10
C LEU A 367 25.98 35.52 -4.54
N THR A 368 26.57 36.19 -5.52
CA THR A 368 26.57 35.75 -6.93
C THR A 368 27.45 34.52 -7.19
N ARG A 369 28.39 34.21 -6.28
CA ARG A 369 29.11 32.92 -6.26
C ARG A 369 28.19 31.81 -5.75
N LEU A 370 27.50 32.05 -4.64
CA LEU A 370 26.64 31.09 -3.96
C LEU A 370 25.39 30.73 -4.78
N LEU A 371 24.75 31.74 -5.38
CA LEU A 371 23.47 31.65 -6.10
C LEU A 371 23.52 32.46 -7.41
N PRO A 372 24.26 32.00 -8.44
CA PRO A 372 24.54 32.80 -9.64
C PRO A 372 23.31 33.15 -10.49
N CYS A 373 22.24 32.36 -10.39
CA CYS A 373 21.00 32.56 -11.14
C CYS A 373 19.88 33.21 -10.31
N SER A 374 20.17 33.60 -9.06
CA SER A 374 19.28 34.35 -8.20
C SER A 374 19.42 35.86 -8.41
N ALA A 375 18.35 36.62 -8.12
CA ALA A 375 18.37 38.08 -8.17
C ALA A 375 19.12 38.72 -6.97
N ILE A 376 19.57 37.92 -6.00
CA ILE A 376 20.20 38.38 -4.76
C ILE A 376 21.65 38.80 -5.02
N SER A 377 21.87 40.11 -5.15
CA SER A 377 23.19 40.73 -5.35
C SER A 377 23.76 41.42 -4.09
N GLN A 378 22.89 41.76 -3.12
CA GLN A 378 23.25 42.47 -1.88
C GLN A 378 22.30 42.11 -0.73
N CYS A 379 22.82 42.12 0.50
CA CYS A 379 22.05 41.89 1.72
C CYS A 379 21.28 43.14 2.17
N GLN A 380 19.99 42.99 2.46
CA GLN A 380 19.15 44.08 3.00
C GLN A 380 19.12 44.11 4.54
N ASN A 381 19.13 42.93 5.17
CA ASN A 381 19.17 42.75 6.62
C ASN A 381 20.03 41.53 6.93
N TYR A 382 20.66 41.51 8.10
CA TYR A 382 21.43 40.37 8.58
C TYR A 382 20.68 39.60 9.67
N SER A 383 20.82 38.28 9.65
CA SER A 383 20.18 37.38 10.62
C SER A 383 21.17 36.94 11.71
N LYS A 384 20.71 36.88 12.96
CA LYS A 384 21.49 36.45 14.13
C LYS A 384 21.25 34.99 14.53
N SER A 385 20.28 34.33 13.93
CA SER A 385 19.83 32.98 14.30
C SER A 385 19.13 32.31 13.13
N LEU A 386 19.16 30.99 13.07
CA LEU A 386 18.47 30.19 12.06
C LEU A 386 17.92 28.91 12.70
N HIS A 387 16.67 28.57 12.41
CA HIS A 387 16.02 27.35 12.89
C HIS A 387 15.21 26.76 11.73
N ILE A 388 15.49 25.52 11.34
CA ILE A 388 14.91 24.87 10.14
C ILE A 388 14.32 23.51 10.52
N ASN A 389 13.07 23.25 10.14
CA ASN A 389 12.48 21.92 10.18
C ASN A 389 12.70 21.22 8.83
N CYS A 390 13.55 20.20 8.81
CA CYS A 390 14.06 19.59 7.59
C CYS A 390 13.08 18.51 7.07
N GLY A 391 12.72 18.60 5.79
CA GLY A 391 11.73 17.74 5.14
C GLY A 391 10.28 18.01 5.57
N GLY A 392 10.02 19.02 6.41
CA GLY A 392 8.73 19.27 7.02
C GLY A 392 8.15 20.67 6.79
N PRO A 393 6.93 20.92 7.30
CA PRO A 393 6.33 22.25 7.36
C PRO A 393 6.91 23.07 8.52
N ASP A 394 6.51 24.33 8.63
CA ASP A 394 6.82 25.19 9.77
C ASP A 394 6.39 24.54 11.10
N VAL A 395 7.29 24.48 12.09
CA VAL A 395 7.04 23.94 13.44
C VAL A 395 7.38 25.00 14.48
N THR A 396 6.50 25.20 15.47
CA THR A 396 6.79 26.10 16.61
C THR A 396 6.99 25.29 17.88
N ILE A 397 8.18 25.35 18.48
CA ILE A 397 8.46 24.77 19.80
C ILE A 397 8.33 25.82 20.90
N GLU A 398 7.93 25.40 22.10
CA GLU A 398 7.80 26.25 23.28
C GLU A 398 8.68 25.77 24.42
N ASN A 399 9.33 26.71 25.12
CA ASN A 399 10.05 26.42 26.35
C ASN A 399 10.05 27.62 27.32
N SER A 400 10.86 27.56 28.39
CA SER A 400 10.96 28.59 29.41
C SER A 400 11.48 29.96 28.92
N ARG A 401 12.19 30.00 27.78
CA ARG A 401 12.77 31.21 27.18
C ARG A 401 11.86 31.86 26.12
N GLY A 402 10.97 31.10 25.48
CA GLY A 402 10.00 31.67 24.54
C GLY A 402 9.36 30.67 23.57
N ARG A 403 8.75 31.22 22.51
CA ARG A 403 8.29 30.49 21.32
C ARG A 403 9.34 30.62 20.22
N PHE A 404 9.77 29.49 19.65
CA PHE A 404 10.77 29.42 18.58
C PHE A 404 10.13 28.79 17.34
N LEU A 405 10.19 29.50 16.21
CA LEU A 405 9.75 29.00 14.92
C LEU A 405 10.92 28.32 14.22
N TYR A 406 10.74 27.07 13.83
CA TYR A 406 11.57 26.33 12.89
C TYR A 406 10.88 26.43 11.53
N GLU A 407 11.52 27.10 10.57
CA GLU A 407 10.98 27.29 9.22
C GLU A 407 11.06 25.97 8.45
N GLY A 408 9.97 25.55 7.83
CA GLY A 408 9.92 24.32 7.04
C GLY A 408 10.66 24.46 5.70
N ASP A 409 11.08 23.35 5.11
CA ASP A 409 11.64 23.32 3.75
C ASP A 409 10.76 22.56 2.73
N ASN A 410 9.62 22.01 3.18
CA ASN A 410 8.75 21.16 2.37
C ASN A 410 7.72 21.96 1.53
N TYR A 411 8.23 22.72 0.56
CA TYR A 411 7.40 23.54 -0.34
C TYR A 411 7.04 22.82 -1.66
N GLY A 412 6.84 21.50 -1.63
CA GLY A 412 6.61 20.70 -2.85
C GLY A 412 7.85 20.60 -3.74
N LEU A 413 9.02 20.40 -3.11
CA LEU A 413 10.34 20.41 -3.74
C LEU A 413 10.92 18.98 -3.80
N THR A 414 10.88 18.38 -4.99
CA THR A 414 11.19 16.96 -5.26
C THR A 414 12.34 16.73 -6.25
N GLY A 415 13.14 17.76 -6.56
CA GLY A 415 14.19 17.69 -7.58
C GLY A 415 15.42 16.90 -7.11
N SER A 416 15.89 15.96 -7.95
CA SER A 416 17.13 15.21 -7.71
C SER A 416 18.40 16.03 -8.00
N ALA A 417 18.27 17.17 -8.67
CA ALA A 417 19.31 18.19 -8.79
C ALA A 417 18.65 19.57 -8.67
N MET A 418 18.70 20.18 -7.48
CA MET A 418 18.14 21.52 -7.29
C MET A 418 18.81 22.31 -6.15
N ASN A 419 18.77 23.63 -6.27
CA ASN A 419 18.89 24.54 -5.14
C ASN A 419 17.57 25.30 -4.91
N TYR A 420 17.30 25.64 -3.67
CA TYR A 420 16.19 26.49 -3.25
C TYR A 420 16.68 27.48 -2.20
N HIS A 421 16.14 28.69 -2.19
CA HIS A 421 16.37 29.64 -1.12
C HIS A 421 15.09 30.38 -0.71
N GLY A 422 14.99 30.64 0.59
CA GLY A 422 14.06 31.61 1.17
C GLY A 422 14.69 33.01 1.18
N LYS A 423 14.58 33.70 2.32
CA LYS A 423 14.95 35.12 2.45
C LYS A 423 16.42 35.35 2.83
N ASN A 424 16.99 34.42 3.57
CA ASN A 424 18.29 34.48 4.29
C ASN A 424 18.92 33.08 4.49
N TRP A 425 18.24 32.02 4.03
CA TRP A 425 18.74 30.65 4.06
C TRP A 425 18.17 29.85 2.88
N GLY A 426 18.73 28.68 2.63
CA GLY A 426 18.29 27.76 1.59
C GLY A 426 18.91 26.37 1.73
N PHE A 427 18.66 25.52 0.75
CA PHE A 427 19.32 24.22 0.63
C PHE A 427 19.63 23.86 -0.83
N SER A 428 20.59 22.95 -1.00
CA SER A 428 21.04 22.37 -2.26
C SER A 428 21.01 20.85 -2.12
N ASN A 429 20.38 20.16 -3.09
CA ASN A 429 20.19 18.71 -3.10
C ASN A 429 20.72 18.11 -4.40
N THR A 430 21.51 17.03 -4.26
CA THR A 430 22.20 16.33 -5.33
C THR A 430 21.93 14.82 -5.29
N GLY A 431 21.64 14.24 -6.45
CA GLY A 431 21.59 12.80 -6.70
C GLY A 431 20.16 12.24 -6.79
N ASP A 432 20.03 11.09 -7.47
CA ASP A 432 18.81 10.29 -7.69
C ASP A 432 19.01 8.87 -7.11
N PHE A 433 17.96 8.24 -6.60
CA PHE A 433 18.00 6.89 -6.01
C PHE A 433 17.97 5.79 -7.10
N MET A 434 18.94 5.83 -8.01
CA MET A 434 19.09 5.10 -9.30
C MET A 434 18.92 3.55 -9.31
N ASP A 435 18.51 2.91 -8.23
CA ASP A 435 18.35 1.46 -8.12
C ASP A 435 17.01 1.00 -7.48
N ASP A 436 16.11 1.91 -7.11
CA ASP A 436 14.82 1.57 -6.49
C ASP A 436 13.71 1.19 -7.50
N GLY A 437 13.92 1.49 -8.78
CA GLY A 437 12.99 1.21 -9.88
C GLY A 437 11.84 2.21 -10.02
N GLN A 438 11.88 3.34 -9.31
CA GLN A 438 10.88 4.40 -9.40
C GLN A 438 11.32 5.51 -10.38
N PRO A 439 10.38 6.23 -11.01
CA PRO A 439 10.68 7.38 -11.86
C PRO A 439 10.75 8.71 -11.08
N GLU A 440 10.23 8.75 -9.85
CA GLU A 440 10.10 9.93 -8.98
C GLU A 440 10.48 9.59 -7.53
N ASP A 441 11.34 10.43 -6.96
CA ASP A 441 11.98 10.21 -5.66
C ASP A 441 11.39 11.09 -4.55
N ALA A 442 11.21 10.50 -3.36
CA ALA A 442 10.88 11.25 -2.14
C ALA A 442 12.16 11.74 -1.43
N TYR A 443 12.46 13.05 -1.50
CA TYR A 443 13.58 13.69 -0.78
C TYR A 443 13.20 14.21 0.61
N SER A 444 11.92 14.35 0.90
CA SER A 444 11.36 14.50 2.24
C SER A 444 10.71 13.19 2.66
N ILE A 445 10.95 12.75 3.89
CA ILE A 445 10.28 11.61 4.51
C ILE A 445 9.61 12.05 5.81
N SER A 446 8.58 11.32 6.23
CA SER A 446 7.99 11.47 7.56
C SER A 446 7.84 10.12 8.25
N SER A 447 7.82 10.11 9.58
CA SER A 447 7.45 8.92 10.37
C SER A 447 6.00 8.48 10.13
N LEU A 448 5.18 9.36 9.53
CA LEU A 448 3.83 9.05 9.03
C LEU A 448 3.84 8.42 7.61
N SER A 449 4.96 8.47 6.87
CA SER A 449 5.05 8.03 5.47
C SER A 449 5.17 6.51 5.28
N VAL A 450 5.09 5.72 6.35
CA VAL A 450 4.92 4.26 6.28
C VAL A 450 3.48 3.90 5.83
N VAL A 451 2.54 4.87 5.87
CA VAL A 451 1.14 4.66 5.49
C VAL A 451 0.93 4.87 3.99
N TRP A 452 1.32 3.87 3.19
CA TRP A 452 0.62 3.57 1.94
C TRP A 452 0.19 2.10 1.80
N PHE A 453 0.74 1.15 2.58
CA PHE A 453 0.24 -0.25 2.60
C PHE A 453 0.29 -0.98 3.96
N THR A 454 0.66 -0.33 5.07
CA THR A 454 0.80 -1.00 6.37
C THR A 454 0.14 -0.23 7.53
N LEU A 455 -0.79 -0.92 8.20
CA LEU A 455 -1.20 -0.63 9.58
C LEU A 455 -0.04 -1.01 10.52
N LEU A 456 0.92 -0.10 10.69
CA LEU A 456 1.88 -0.12 11.78
C LEU A 456 1.76 1.18 12.57
N SER A 457 2.18 1.14 13.83
CA SER A 457 2.02 2.27 14.74
C SER A 457 2.74 3.51 14.21
N VAL A 458 2.20 4.70 14.51
CA VAL A 458 3.01 5.92 14.42
C VAL A 458 4.04 5.84 15.53
N SER A 459 5.23 5.32 15.21
CA SER A 459 6.39 5.28 16.10
C SER A 459 6.84 6.71 16.37
N SER A 460 6.25 7.34 17.38
CA SER A 460 6.61 8.69 17.79
C SER A 460 8.05 8.70 18.30
N VAL A 461 8.87 9.58 17.73
CA VAL A 461 10.28 9.67 18.10
C VAL A 461 10.40 10.06 19.57
N SER A 462 11.15 9.26 20.34
CA SER A 462 11.44 9.56 21.74
C SER A 462 12.38 10.75 21.80
N ALA A 463 11.82 11.92 22.13
CA ALA A 463 12.50 13.21 22.10
C ALA A 463 11.85 14.22 23.06
N LYS A 464 12.61 15.25 23.45
CA LYS A 464 12.10 16.40 24.21
C LYS A 464 11.11 17.26 23.41
N TYR A 465 11.30 17.33 22.08
CA TYR A 465 10.44 18.04 21.14
C TYR A 465 10.15 17.13 19.92
N PRO A 466 9.26 16.12 20.05
CA PRO A 466 9.00 15.13 19.01
C PRO A 466 8.58 15.72 17.66
N GLU A 467 8.01 16.92 17.65
CA GLU A 467 7.56 17.65 16.45
C GLU A 467 8.71 17.91 15.47
N LEU A 468 9.94 18.09 15.95
CA LEU A 468 11.14 18.31 15.11
C LEU A 468 11.65 17.03 14.43
N TYR A 469 11.11 15.86 14.78
CA TYR A 469 11.56 14.55 14.29
C TYR A 469 10.45 13.75 13.59
N GLN A 470 9.28 14.36 13.37
CA GLN A 470 8.21 13.77 12.55
C GLN A 470 8.59 13.71 11.06
N THR A 471 9.53 14.56 10.64
CA THR A 471 10.03 14.67 9.26
C THR A 471 11.55 14.67 9.22
N ALA A 472 12.09 14.31 8.07
CA ALA A 472 13.49 14.52 7.74
C ALA A 472 13.67 14.79 6.25
N ARG A 473 14.66 15.62 5.88
CA ARG A 473 15.16 15.68 4.51
C ARG A 473 16.26 14.65 4.33
N ARG A 474 16.28 13.99 3.17
CA ARG A 474 17.29 13.02 2.77
C ARG A 474 17.83 13.29 1.37
N SER A 475 19.02 12.77 1.09
CA SER A 475 19.68 12.91 -0.22
C SER A 475 20.60 11.72 -0.52
N PRO A 476 20.54 11.11 -1.72
CA PRO A 476 21.35 9.96 -2.12
C PRO A 476 22.80 10.31 -2.49
N LEU A 477 23.22 11.58 -2.46
CA LEU A 477 24.63 11.95 -2.70
C LEU A 477 25.10 13.14 -1.87
N SER A 478 24.42 14.29 -1.92
CA SER A 478 24.80 15.48 -1.14
C SER A 478 23.62 16.38 -0.82
N LEU A 479 23.57 16.86 0.41
CA LEU A 479 22.59 17.81 0.93
C LEU A 479 23.32 18.93 1.68
N ALA A 480 23.25 20.16 1.19
CA ALA A 480 23.80 21.33 1.86
C ALA A 480 22.70 22.30 2.28
N TYR A 481 22.65 22.64 3.56
CA TYR A 481 21.89 23.79 4.05
C TYR A 481 22.84 24.97 4.19
N PHE A 482 22.37 26.14 3.77
CA PHE A 482 23.18 27.34 3.80
C PHE A 482 22.39 28.56 4.31
N ALA A 483 23.06 29.40 5.09
CA ALA A 483 22.60 30.74 5.43
C ALA A 483 23.40 31.77 4.65
N PHE A 484 22.76 32.86 4.26
CA PHE A 484 23.38 34.02 3.61
C PHE A 484 22.76 35.30 4.18
N CYS A 485 23.52 36.39 4.17
CA CYS A 485 23.16 37.56 4.98
C CYS A 485 22.99 37.18 6.46
N PHE A 486 23.95 36.42 6.97
CA PHE A 486 24.08 36.06 8.38
C PHE A 486 25.09 37.01 9.05
N GLU A 487 24.92 37.37 10.31
CA GLU A 487 25.92 38.21 10.99
C GLU A 487 27.27 37.47 11.15
N ASN A 488 28.37 38.21 11.12
CA ASN A 488 29.69 37.64 11.39
C ASN A 488 29.90 37.49 12.90
N GLY A 489 30.42 36.34 13.33
CA GLY A 489 30.58 36.01 14.74
C GLY A 489 30.78 34.52 15.00
N SER A 490 30.86 34.16 16.29
CA SER A 490 30.89 32.77 16.73
C SER A 490 29.48 32.24 16.93
N TYR A 491 29.19 31.06 16.38
CA TYR A 491 27.90 30.39 16.42
C TYR A 491 28.02 28.97 16.96
N ASN A 492 27.06 28.57 17.78
CA ASN A 492 26.78 27.18 18.11
C ASN A 492 25.75 26.65 17.09
N VAL A 493 26.11 25.61 16.36
CA VAL A 493 25.27 24.90 15.39
C VAL A 493 24.86 23.57 16.02
N LYS A 494 23.55 23.32 16.08
CA LYS A 494 22.95 22.06 16.51
C LYS A 494 22.29 21.39 15.32
N LEU A 495 22.64 20.14 15.10
CA LEU A 495 22.09 19.28 14.04
C LEU A 495 21.27 18.19 14.71
N HIS A 496 19.99 18.13 14.36
CA HIS A 496 19.01 17.21 14.93
C HIS A 496 18.73 16.08 13.96
N PHE A 497 18.84 14.85 14.46
CA PHE A 497 18.67 13.62 13.69
C PHE A 497 17.75 12.65 14.43
N ALA A 498 16.96 11.90 13.68
CA ALA A 498 16.35 10.66 14.13
C ALA A 498 16.28 9.70 12.94
N GLU A 499 16.65 8.43 13.12
CA GLU A 499 16.45 7.42 12.09
C GLU A 499 14.98 6.97 12.13
N ILE A 500 14.23 7.42 11.13
CA ILE A 500 12.77 7.24 10.98
C ILE A 500 12.40 6.47 9.69
N GLN A 501 13.39 6.02 8.92
CA GLN A 501 13.20 5.20 7.71
C GLN A 501 13.55 3.73 7.96
N PHE A 502 14.46 3.45 8.90
CA PHE A 502 14.71 2.10 9.39
C PHE A 502 13.86 1.79 10.63
N SER A 503 13.42 0.54 10.76
CA SER A 503 12.70 0.04 11.93
C SER A 503 13.52 -1.00 12.67
N ASP A 504 13.38 -1.04 14.01
CA ASP A 504 13.90 -2.12 14.86
C ASP A 504 12.88 -3.25 15.06
N GLU A 505 11.62 -3.06 14.68
CA GLU A 505 10.56 -4.07 14.77
C GLU A 505 10.84 -5.21 13.79
N GLU A 506 11.04 -4.87 12.52
CA GLU A 506 11.45 -5.77 11.44
C GLU A 506 12.87 -6.31 11.67
N PRO A 507 13.07 -7.62 11.94
CA PRO A 507 14.38 -8.06 12.37
C PRO A 507 15.44 -7.90 11.27
N TYR A 508 15.19 -8.29 10.02
CA TYR A 508 16.15 -8.10 8.93
C TYR A 508 16.56 -6.62 8.71
N ALA A 509 15.67 -5.66 9.02
CA ALA A 509 15.95 -4.23 8.92
C ALA A 509 16.97 -3.73 9.96
N ARG A 510 17.27 -4.53 11.00
CA ARG A 510 18.34 -4.21 11.96
C ARG A 510 19.75 -4.31 11.36
N LEU A 511 19.89 -4.94 10.20
CA LEU A 511 21.13 -4.94 9.42
C LEU A 511 21.33 -3.66 8.59
N ALA A 512 20.31 -2.78 8.50
CA ALA A 512 20.40 -1.53 7.77
C ALA A 512 21.43 -0.57 8.38
N LYS A 513 22.29 -0.01 7.53
CA LYS A 513 23.36 0.91 7.90
C LYS A 513 23.28 2.18 7.05
N ARG A 514 23.36 3.33 7.69
CA ARG A 514 23.43 4.65 7.04
C ARG A 514 24.66 5.37 7.56
N PHE A 515 25.60 5.69 6.68
CA PHE A 515 26.82 6.44 7.00
C PHE A 515 26.93 7.65 6.08
N PHE A 516 27.18 8.83 6.64
CA PHE A 516 27.45 10.02 5.84
C PHE A 516 28.40 10.98 6.57
N ASN A 517 29.16 11.76 5.81
CA ASN A 517 30.06 12.76 6.36
C ASN A 517 29.34 14.08 6.56
N ILE A 518 29.63 14.78 7.66
CA ILE A 518 29.05 16.08 7.99
C ILE A 518 30.17 17.12 8.02
N TYR A 519 30.02 18.15 7.20
CA TYR A 519 30.90 19.31 7.11
C TYR A 519 30.17 20.55 7.62
N VAL A 520 30.88 21.44 8.31
CA VAL A 520 30.39 22.77 8.68
C VAL A 520 31.46 23.79 8.31
N GLN A 521 31.08 24.83 7.56
CA GLN A 521 32.03 25.79 6.92
C GLN A 521 33.16 25.07 6.16
N GLY A 522 32.82 24.06 5.34
CA GLY A 522 33.78 23.26 4.58
C GLY A 522 34.69 22.32 5.38
N LYS A 523 34.73 22.42 6.72
CA LYS A 523 35.52 21.53 7.58
C LYS A 523 34.74 20.26 7.90
N LEU A 524 35.36 19.09 7.70
CA LEU A 524 34.83 17.80 8.15
C LEU A 524 34.76 17.79 9.70
N ILE A 525 33.56 17.58 10.24
CA ILE A 525 33.31 17.54 11.70
C ILE A 525 33.03 16.11 12.15
N TRP A 526 32.23 15.36 11.39
CA TRP A 526 31.95 13.94 11.63
C TRP A 526 32.13 13.15 10.33
N GLU A 527 32.96 12.11 10.38
CA GLU A 527 33.14 11.13 9.30
C GLU A 527 32.32 9.88 9.61
N ASP A 528 31.74 9.25 8.59
CA ASP A 528 30.93 8.03 8.68
C ASP A 528 29.86 8.07 9.78
N PHE A 529 29.18 9.21 9.93
CA PHE A 529 28.18 9.41 10.97
C PHE A 529 26.97 8.48 10.77
N ASN A 530 26.66 7.68 11.79
CA ASN A 530 25.53 6.76 11.84
C ASN A 530 24.55 7.14 12.96
N ILE A 531 23.37 7.62 12.56
CA ILE A 531 22.31 8.09 13.48
C ILE A 531 21.88 6.99 14.44
N ARG A 532 21.75 5.74 13.95
CA ARG A 532 21.24 4.60 14.72
C ARG A 532 22.20 4.16 15.82
N GLU A 533 23.50 4.18 15.54
CA GLU A 533 24.54 3.84 16.53
C GLU A 533 24.61 4.91 17.62
N GLU A 534 24.59 6.18 17.23
CA GLU A 534 24.59 7.33 18.15
C GLU A 534 23.34 7.40 19.04
N ALA A 535 22.17 7.01 18.53
CA ALA A 535 20.92 6.96 19.30
C ALA A 535 20.74 5.66 20.11
N ASN A 536 21.61 4.66 19.89
CA ASN A 536 21.42 3.28 20.35
C ASN A 536 20.03 2.72 19.97
N GLY A 537 19.68 2.81 18.68
CA GLY A 537 18.40 2.35 18.10
C GLY A 537 17.81 3.31 17.05
N THR A 538 16.62 2.99 16.55
CA THR A 538 15.80 3.86 15.68
C THR A 538 14.81 4.69 16.51
N HIS A 539 14.13 5.66 15.89
CA HIS A 539 13.06 6.46 16.51
C HIS A 539 13.43 7.16 17.84
N LYS A 540 14.68 7.62 17.95
CA LYS A 540 15.21 8.39 19.09
C LYS A 540 15.95 9.63 18.58
N GLU A 541 15.91 10.72 19.34
CA GLU A 541 16.67 11.92 18.97
C GLU A 541 18.18 11.80 19.19
N VAL A 542 18.95 12.33 18.25
CA VAL A 542 20.38 12.61 18.36
C VAL A 542 20.60 14.07 18.01
N ILE A 543 21.25 14.80 18.92
CA ILE A 543 21.62 16.20 18.73
C ILE A 543 23.15 16.29 18.72
N LYS A 544 23.73 16.72 17.60
CA LYS A 544 25.17 16.96 17.47
C LYS A 544 25.42 18.47 17.47
N GLU A 545 26.30 18.94 18.35
CA GLU A 545 26.62 20.36 18.50
C GLU A 545 28.07 20.64 18.06
N VAL A 546 28.27 21.74 17.34
CA VAL A 546 29.60 22.24 16.97
C VAL A 546 29.63 23.76 16.98
N ASN A 547 30.71 24.34 17.52
CA ASN A 547 30.96 25.77 17.43
C ASN A 547 31.72 26.09 16.15
N THR A 548 31.29 27.12 15.42
CA THR A 548 31.90 27.59 14.17
C THR A 548 31.92 29.11 14.12
N THR A 549 32.67 29.69 13.17
CA THR A 549 32.76 31.14 12.99
C THR A 549 32.26 31.51 11.59
N VAL A 550 31.34 32.46 11.54
CA VAL A 550 30.86 33.09 10.30
C VAL A 550 31.71 34.33 10.06
N THR A 551 32.37 34.40 8.91
CA THR A 551 33.37 35.44 8.58
C THR A 551 33.05 36.20 7.29
N ASP A 552 32.25 35.62 6.39
CA ASP A 552 31.87 36.15 5.08
C ASP A 552 30.35 36.33 4.92
N ASN A 553 29.64 36.44 6.05
CA ASN A 553 28.18 36.49 6.15
C ASN A 553 27.44 35.26 5.58
N THR A 554 28.14 34.14 5.36
CA THR A 554 27.54 32.86 4.99
C THR A 554 27.85 31.76 6.01
N LEU A 555 26.94 30.80 6.12
CA LEU A 555 27.14 29.57 6.89
C LEU A 555 26.75 28.39 6.02
N GLU A 556 27.60 27.38 5.91
CA GLU A 556 27.27 26.11 5.26
C GLU A 556 27.29 24.95 6.25
N ILE A 557 26.31 24.06 6.13
CA ILE A 557 26.23 22.74 6.74
C ILE A 557 25.99 21.74 5.60
N ARG A 558 26.96 20.88 5.30
CA ARG A 558 26.89 19.92 4.18
C ARG A 558 26.99 18.47 4.66
N LEU A 559 25.99 17.68 4.30
CA LEU A 559 25.92 16.25 4.52
C LEU A 559 26.26 15.56 3.19
N TYR A 560 27.22 14.63 3.21
CA TYR A 560 27.76 13.98 2.01
C TYR A 560 27.76 12.46 2.17
N TRP A 561 27.19 11.74 1.21
CA TRP A 561 27.16 10.28 1.19
C TRP A 561 28.27 9.71 0.32
N ALA A 562 29.29 9.13 0.96
CA ALA A 562 30.46 8.52 0.33
C ALA A 562 30.22 7.05 -0.10
N GLY A 563 29.04 6.75 -0.66
CA GLY A 563 28.68 5.40 -1.11
C GLY A 563 28.48 4.32 -0.02
N LYS A 564 28.76 4.64 1.26
CA LYS A 564 28.82 3.68 2.38
C LYS A 564 27.45 3.31 2.96
N GLY A 565 27.34 2.05 3.38
CA GLY A 565 26.14 1.50 4.02
C GLY A 565 25.19 0.84 3.05
N THR A 566 24.09 0.33 3.59
CA THR A 566 23.20 -0.60 2.88
C THR A 566 22.28 0.15 1.94
N THR A 567 22.42 -0.04 0.62
CA THR A 567 21.49 0.56 -0.35
C THR A 567 20.19 -0.21 -0.51
N ILE A 568 20.14 -1.48 -0.07
CA ILE A 568 19.05 -2.43 -0.33
C ILE A 568 18.10 -2.67 0.87
N ILE A 569 18.42 -2.18 2.07
CA ILE A 569 17.66 -2.44 3.30
C ILE A 569 16.96 -1.14 3.77
N PRO A 570 15.66 -1.17 4.17
CA PRO A 570 14.71 -2.29 4.07
C PRO A 570 14.25 -2.59 2.63
N LYS A 571 14.44 -1.64 1.70
CA LYS A 571 14.29 -1.80 0.25
C LYS A 571 15.31 -0.90 -0.45
N ARG A 572 15.49 -1.08 -1.77
CA ARG A 572 16.31 -0.17 -2.58
C ARG A 572 15.79 1.27 -2.52
N GLY A 573 16.71 2.22 -2.68
CA GLY A 573 16.44 3.65 -2.55
C GLY A 573 16.40 4.20 -1.12
N ASN A 574 16.83 3.44 -0.10
CA ASN A 574 16.81 3.87 1.32
C ASN A 574 18.21 4.13 1.91
N TYR A 575 19.03 4.90 1.21
CA TYR A 575 20.39 5.27 1.61
C TYR A 575 20.57 6.80 1.66
N GLY A 576 21.81 7.28 1.70
CA GLY A 576 22.12 8.70 1.69
C GLY A 576 22.06 9.39 3.05
N SER A 577 22.35 10.69 3.08
CA SER A 577 22.25 11.52 4.28
C SER A 577 20.79 11.73 4.69
N LEU A 578 20.54 11.95 5.99
CA LEU A 578 19.23 12.24 6.58
C LEU A 578 19.40 13.29 7.68
N ILE A 579 18.52 14.30 7.76
CA ILE A 579 18.50 15.30 8.86
C ILE A 579 17.08 15.76 9.16
N SER A 580 16.76 15.95 10.45
CA SER A 580 15.41 16.28 10.95
C SER A 580 15.23 17.77 11.24
N ALA A 581 16.21 18.42 11.88
CA ALA A 581 16.18 19.87 12.08
C ALA A 581 17.59 20.47 12.22
N ILE A 582 17.69 21.80 12.05
CA ILE A 582 18.91 22.58 12.27
C ILE A 582 18.57 23.75 13.19
N SER A 583 19.43 24.03 14.16
CA SER A 583 19.37 25.22 15.01
C SER A 583 20.72 25.90 15.06
N VAL A 584 20.77 27.23 14.87
CA VAL A 584 21.99 28.04 14.87
C VAL A 584 21.79 29.26 15.74
N CYS A 585 22.63 29.38 16.78
CA CYS A 585 22.59 30.49 17.72
C CYS A 585 23.98 31.10 17.94
N PRO A 586 24.09 32.40 18.27
CA PRO A 586 25.36 32.99 18.67
C PRO A 586 25.94 32.20 19.85
N SER A 587 27.25 31.94 19.90
CA SER A 587 27.84 31.10 20.96
C SER A 587 27.66 31.66 22.39
N SER A 588 27.27 32.93 22.53
CA SER A 588 26.87 33.56 23.80
C SER A 588 25.46 33.20 24.27
N GLU A 589 24.63 32.60 23.41
CA GLU A 589 23.22 32.27 23.66
C GLU A 589 22.96 30.77 23.39
N SER A 590 22.64 29.99 24.42
CA SER A 590 22.38 28.55 24.22
C SER A 590 21.05 28.24 23.50
N GLU A 591 20.16 29.23 23.39
CA GLU A 591 18.90 29.23 22.63
C GLU A 591 18.55 30.70 22.32
N CYS A 592 18.19 30.99 21.07
CA CYS A 592 18.13 32.35 20.51
C CYS A 592 16.95 32.52 19.53
N GLY A 593 16.57 33.76 19.21
CA GLY A 593 15.48 34.06 18.25
C GLY A 593 14.05 33.83 18.78
N GLY A 594 13.91 33.35 20.02
CA GLY A 594 12.61 33.12 20.65
C GLY A 594 11.84 34.41 20.93
N LYS A 595 10.55 34.45 20.58
CA LYS A 595 9.68 35.60 20.88
C LYS A 595 9.30 35.60 22.37
N LYS A 596 9.68 36.65 23.10
CA LYS A 596 9.31 36.85 24.52
C LYS A 596 7.79 36.83 24.70
N LYS A 597 7.30 36.18 25.77
CA LYS A 597 5.88 36.11 26.12
C LYS A 597 5.28 37.51 26.34
N LYS A 598 4.58 38.04 25.32
CA LYS A 598 3.52 39.03 25.54
C LYS A 598 2.25 38.28 25.96
N ARG A 599 1.57 38.75 27.02
CA ARG A 599 0.20 38.32 27.36
C ARG A 599 -0.79 38.90 26.35
N GLN A 600 -0.78 38.35 25.14
CA GLN A 600 -1.88 38.44 24.19
C GLN A 600 -2.16 37.02 23.71
N VAL A 601 -3.39 36.57 23.92
CA VAL A 601 -3.86 35.27 23.41
C VAL A 601 -4.07 35.43 21.91
N LEU A 602 -2.99 35.31 21.15
CA LEU A 602 -3.05 34.99 19.72
C LEU A 602 -2.84 33.48 19.60
N LEU A 603 -3.96 32.77 19.64
CA LEU A 603 -4.06 31.36 19.31
C LEU A 603 -3.77 31.16 17.82
N ILE A 604 -2.48 31.01 17.48
CA ILE A 604 -2.12 30.17 16.34
C ILE A 604 -2.35 28.74 16.81
N LEU A 605 -3.60 28.30 16.70
CA LEU A 605 -3.93 26.88 16.75
C LEU A 605 -3.38 26.25 15.47
N PHE A 606 -2.77 25.08 15.61
CA PHE A 606 -2.77 24.10 14.53
C PHE A 606 -4.23 23.70 14.30
N SER A 607 -4.95 24.49 13.50
CA SER A 607 -6.31 24.15 13.10
C SER A 607 -6.24 23.00 12.10
N ALA A 608 -6.41 21.77 12.62
CA ALA A 608 -6.47 20.57 11.79
C ALA A 608 -7.44 20.77 10.62
N THR A 609 -6.99 20.44 9.40
CA THR A 609 -7.86 20.43 8.21
C THR A 609 -8.77 19.22 8.19
N PHE A 610 -8.42 18.13 8.89
CA PHE A 610 -9.26 16.96 9.08
C PHE A 610 -9.24 16.49 10.53
N ILE A 611 -10.41 16.17 11.07
CA ILE A 611 -10.56 15.37 12.30
C ILE A 611 -11.34 14.11 11.92
N ILE A 612 -10.72 12.97 12.18
CA ILE A 612 -11.26 11.63 11.94
C ILE A 612 -11.14 10.86 13.24
N LEU A 613 -12.27 10.68 13.94
CA LEU A 613 -12.35 9.96 15.21
C LEU A 613 -13.39 8.81 15.12
N GLU A 614 -13.62 8.31 13.91
CA GLU A 614 -14.61 7.26 13.62
C GLU A 614 -14.24 5.92 14.28
N ALA A 615 -15.23 5.07 14.55
CA ALA A 615 -15.05 3.69 15.06
C ALA A 615 -14.26 3.61 16.38
N ASN A 616 -14.68 4.40 17.37
CA ASN A 616 -14.02 4.53 18.67
C ASN A 616 -15.00 4.34 19.84
N GLN A 617 -14.47 4.38 21.07
CA GLN A 617 -15.29 4.33 22.29
C GLN A 617 -15.47 5.73 22.92
N PHE A 618 -15.40 6.83 22.14
CA PHE A 618 -15.54 8.17 22.71
C PHE A 618 -16.95 8.38 23.26
N SER A 619 -17.04 8.99 24.44
CA SER A 619 -18.29 9.28 25.14
C SER A 619 -18.31 10.71 25.67
N GLY A 620 -19.52 11.27 25.84
CA GLY A 620 -19.71 12.67 26.23
C GLY A 620 -20.14 13.56 25.06
N VAL A 621 -20.16 14.87 25.29
CA VAL A 621 -20.61 15.87 24.32
C VAL A 621 -19.48 16.33 23.39
N ILE A 622 -19.81 16.75 22.17
CA ILE A 622 -18.86 17.40 21.25
C ILE A 622 -18.50 18.79 21.82
N PRO A 623 -17.21 19.09 22.13
CA PRO A 623 -16.83 20.36 22.75
C PRO A 623 -17.08 21.56 21.84
N LYS A 624 -17.67 22.64 22.40
CA LYS A 624 -17.93 23.91 21.68
C LYS A 624 -16.64 24.57 21.16
N GLU A 625 -15.51 24.27 21.79
CA GLU A 625 -14.18 24.76 21.47
C GLU A 625 -13.70 24.30 20.08
N LEU A 626 -14.26 23.22 19.53
CA LEU A 626 -13.99 22.78 18.15
C LEU A 626 -14.51 23.77 17.11
N GLY A 627 -15.44 24.66 17.46
CA GLY A 627 -15.87 25.78 16.61
C GLY A 627 -14.76 26.79 16.30
N ASN A 628 -13.64 26.77 17.03
CA ASN A 628 -12.47 27.59 16.72
C ASN A 628 -11.66 27.06 15.51
N LEU A 629 -11.95 25.85 15.02
CA LEU A 629 -11.23 25.20 13.91
C LEU A 629 -11.75 25.66 12.55
N VAL A 630 -11.71 26.97 12.29
CA VAL A 630 -12.26 27.61 11.07
C VAL A 630 -11.61 27.14 9.75
N ASN A 631 -10.52 26.38 9.81
CA ASN A 631 -9.84 25.76 8.66
C ASN A 631 -10.21 24.29 8.42
N LEU A 632 -11.14 23.72 9.19
CA LEU A 632 -11.54 22.33 9.07
C LEU A 632 -12.28 22.05 7.75
N GLU A 633 -11.75 21.13 6.96
CA GLU A 633 -12.32 20.66 5.69
C GLU A 633 -13.05 19.31 5.85
N GLY A 634 -12.71 18.49 6.84
CA GLY A 634 -13.42 17.24 7.13
C GLY A 634 -13.60 16.96 8.61
N PHE A 635 -14.81 16.59 9.00
CA PHE A 635 -15.20 16.32 10.39
C PHE A 635 -15.98 15.01 10.47
N ARG A 636 -15.39 13.97 11.07
CA ARG A 636 -15.94 12.61 11.07
C ARG A 636 -15.90 11.98 12.46
N PHE A 637 -17.07 11.67 13.00
CA PHE A 637 -17.27 11.22 14.40
C PHE A 637 -18.15 9.95 14.50
N SER A 638 -18.38 9.29 13.37
CA SER A 638 -19.23 8.11 13.21
C SER A 638 -18.82 6.93 14.10
N ASP A 639 -19.76 6.04 14.46
CA ASP A 639 -19.50 4.85 15.30
C ASP A 639 -18.77 5.18 16.62
N ASN A 640 -19.47 5.90 17.51
CA ASN A 640 -19.01 6.31 18.85
C ASN A 640 -20.18 6.33 19.86
N HIS A 641 -19.88 6.56 21.14
CA HIS A 641 -20.85 6.58 22.25
C HIS A 641 -21.11 8.01 22.75
N LEU A 642 -21.15 9.00 21.85
CA LEU A 642 -21.36 10.40 22.21
C LEU A 642 -22.77 10.62 22.75
N ASN A 643 -22.96 11.72 23.46
CA ASN A 643 -24.26 12.14 23.98
C ASN A 643 -24.48 13.66 23.79
N GLY A 644 -25.70 14.11 24.09
CA GLY A 644 -26.12 15.49 23.85
C GLY A 644 -26.43 15.78 22.37
N SER A 645 -26.23 17.04 21.99
CA SER A 645 -26.58 17.57 20.67
C SER A 645 -25.40 17.71 19.72
N ILE A 646 -25.72 17.68 18.42
CA ILE A 646 -24.83 18.15 17.35
C ILE A 646 -24.70 19.68 17.52
N PRO A 647 -23.49 20.23 17.72
CA PRO A 647 -23.35 21.66 18.02
C PRO A 647 -23.61 22.59 16.82
N GLU A 648 -24.31 23.70 17.09
CA GLU A 648 -24.56 24.79 16.11
C GLU A 648 -23.30 25.37 15.46
N PHE A 649 -22.14 25.32 16.12
CA PHE A 649 -20.90 25.86 15.55
C PHE A 649 -20.48 25.15 14.25
N ILE A 650 -20.93 23.92 14.01
CA ILE A 650 -20.58 23.16 12.80
C ILE A 650 -21.05 23.90 11.55
N GLY A 651 -22.24 24.51 11.59
CA GLY A 651 -22.76 25.33 10.50
C GLY A 651 -21.98 26.63 10.25
N ASN A 652 -21.06 27.02 11.13
CA ASN A 652 -20.14 28.15 10.93
C ASN A 652 -18.79 27.73 10.32
N LEU A 653 -18.52 26.44 10.16
CA LEU A 653 -17.28 25.92 9.58
C LEU A 653 -17.31 26.01 8.04
N SER A 654 -17.22 27.23 7.50
CA SER A 654 -17.45 27.53 6.08
C SER A 654 -16.54 26.79 5.09
N LYS A 655 -15.38 26.26 5.54
CA LYS A 655 -14.47 25.44 4.72
C LYS A 655 -14.80 23.94 4.71
N LEU A 656 -15.80 23.49 5.48
CA LEU A 656 -16.13 22.08 5.62
C LEU A 656 -16.65 21.50 4.31
N LYS A 657 -15.96 20.46 3.82
CA LYS A 657 -16.26 19.71 2.58
C LYS A 657 -16.89 18.35 2.89
N ARG A 658 -16.56 17.73 4.03
CA ARG A 658 -17.06 16.40 4.41
C ARG A 658 -17.50 16.36 5.88
N LEU A 659 -18.73 15.88 6.11
CA LEU A 659 -19.31 15.70 7.44
C LEU A 659 -19.95 14.30 7.54
N GLU A 660 -19.43 13.48 8.45
CA GLU A 660 -19.90 12.10 8.69
C GLU A 660 -20.27 11.94 10.18
N LEU A 661 -21.56 11.64 10.44
CA LEU A 661 -22.17 11.62 11.79
C LEU A 661 -23.07 10.39 12.06
N TYR A 662 -23.02 9.36 11.22
CA TYR A 662 -23.85 8.15 11.38
C TYR A 662 -23.49 7.36 12.65
N ALA A 663 -24.51 6.81 13.34
CA ALA A 663 -24.35 5.99 14.55
C ALA A 663 -23.42 6.60 15.63
N SER A 664 -23.48 7.93 15.79
CA SER A 664 -22.64 8.70 16.72
C SER A 664 -23.14 8.70 18.17
N GLY A 665 -24.33 8.15 18.44
CA GLY A 665 -25.00 8.17 19.75
C GLY A 665 -25.77 9.46 20.07
N LEU A 666 -25.66 10.49 19.22
CA LEU A 666 -26.26 11.81 19.40
C LEU A 666 -27.80 11.77 19.30
N ARG A 667 -28.48 12.41 20.27
CA ARG A 667 -29.92 12.19 20.52
C ARG A 667 -30.84 13.39 20.31
N GLU A 668 -30.26 14.58 20.25
CA GLU A 668 -30.98 15.85 20.06
C GLU A 668 -31.10 16.23 18.57
N PRO A 669 -31.96 17.20 18.19
CA PRO A 669 -32.14 17.61 16.80
C PRO A 669 -30.86 18.06 16.10
N ILE A 670 -30.80 17.80 14.79
CA ILE A 670 -29.71 18.24 13.90
C ILE A 670 -29.89 19.74 13.58
N PRO A 671 -28.89 20.61 13.79
CA PRO A 671 -28.99 22.04 13.47
C PRO A 671 -29.20 22.35 11.99
N ASP A 672 -30.15 23.24 11.69
CA ASP A 672 -30.41 23.77 10.33
C ASP A 672 -29.17 24.46 9.72
N SER A 673 -28.27 24.96 10.57
CA SER A 673 -27.03 25.62 10.16
C SER A 673 -26.10 24.73 9.35
N ILE A 674 -26.14 23.39 9.53
CA ILE A 674 -25.33 22.43 8.77
C ILE A 674 -25.73 22.41 7.29
N PHE A 675 -27.03 22.47 6.99
CA PHE A 675 -27.53 22.43 5.62
C PHE A 675 -27.31 23.73 4.84
N ARG A 676 -26.86 24.79 5.53
CA ARG A 676 -26.44 26.09 4.98
C ARG A 676 -24.94 26.16 4.62
N LEU A 677 -24.17 25.08 4.78
CA LEU A 677 -22.76 25.03 4.39
C LEU A 677 -22.59 24.83 2.86
N GLU A 678 -22.20 25.87 2.14
CA GLU A 678 -22.10 25.89 0.66
C GLU A 678 -20.97 25.02 0.06
N ASN A 679 -19.95 24.69 0.86
CA ASN A 679 -18.77 23.94 0.41
C ASN A 679 -18.86 22.42 0.62
N LEU A 680 -19.96 21.91 1.20
CA LEU A 680 -20.13 20.47 1.41
C LEU A 680 -20.16 19.70 0.08
N VAL A 681 -19.31 18.68 -0.01
CA VAL A 681 -19.21 17.68 -1.08
C VAL A 681 -19.80 16.34 -0.63
N ASP A 682 -19.73 16.04 0.65
CA ASP A 682 -20.10 14.74 1.22
C ASP A 682 -20.78 14.95 2.59
N LEU A 683 -22.07 14.65 2.66
CA LEU A 683 -22.90 14.82 3.86
C LEU A 683 -23.59 13.51 4.19
N ARG A 684 -23.20 12.90 5.32
CA ARG A 684 -23.74 11.62 5.79
C ARG A 684 -24.22 11.72 7.21
N ILE A 685 -25.54 11.65 7.37
CA ILE A 685 -26.22 11.59 8.65
C ILE A 685 -27.21 10.43 8.59
N SER A 686 -27.09 9.49 9.53
CA SER A 686 -28.11 8.46 9.70
C SER A 686 -28.32 8.14 11.17
N ASP A 687 -29.50 7.58 11.46
CA ASP A 687 -29.76 6.88 12.71
C ASP A 687 -29.64 7.75 13.98
N THR A 688 -30.16 8.98 13.92
CA THR A 688 -30.22 9.89 15.08
C THR A 688 -31.62 9.86 15.72
N THR A 689 -31.73 9.70 17.04
CA THR A 689 -33.04 9.46 17.68
C THR A 689 -34.02 10.64 17.65
N ALA A 690 -33.55 11.89 17.50
CA ALA A 690 -34.45 13.05 17.32
C ALA A 690 -35.07 13.14 15.91
N GLY A 691 -34.31 12.69 14.90
CA GLY A 691 -34.60 12.88 13.48
C GLY A 691 -34.59 14.34 13.03
N LEU A 692 -34.88 14.54 11.74
CA LEU A 692 -35.07 15.87 11.13
C LEU A 692 -36.55 16.27 11.03
N ARG A 693 -37.47 15.29 10.95
CA ARG A 693 -38.93 15.43 10.78
C ARG A 693 -39.39 16.11 9.48
N GLN A 694 -38.67 17.09 8.93
CA GLN A 694 -38.93 17.74 7.64
C GLN A 694 -37.67 17.73 6.77
N PHE A 695 -37.83 17.80 5.44
CA PHE A 695 -36.71 17.84 4.52
C PHE A 695 -35.93 19.18 4.63
N PRO A 696 -34.62 19.17 4.90
CA PRO A 696 -33.86 20.39 5.11
C PRO A 696 -33.59 21.16 3.80
N HIS A 697 -33.51 22.48 3.87
CA HIS A 697 -33.14 23.31 2.72
C HIS A 697 -31.61 23.28 2.48
N ILE A 698 -31.18 22.39 1.59
CA ILE A 698 -29.78 22.20 1.23
C ILE A 698 -29.31 23.30 0.25
N VAL A 699 -28.30 24.08 0.63
CA VAL A 699 -27.75 25.15 -0.23
C VAL A 699 -26.55 24.73 -1.08
N SER A 700 -25.81 23.68 -0.69
CA SER A 700 -24.60 23.28 -1.40
C SER A 700 -24.91 22.71 -2.78
N LYS A 701 -24.37 23.37 -3.80
CA LYS A 701 -24.33 22.87 -5.20
C LYS A 701 -23.13 21.96 -5.47
N ASN A 702 -22.32 21.68 -4.45
CA ASN A 702 -21.08 20.90 -4.55
C ASN A 702 -21.24 19.43 -4.14
N LEU A 703 -22.38 19.05 -3.57
CA LEU A 703 -22.65 17.71 -3.07
C LEU A 703 -22.52 16.64 -4.18
N LYS A 704 -21.77 15.60 -3.87
CA LYS A 704 -21.69 14.33 -4.58
C LYS A 704 -22.44 13.22 -3.85
N TYR A 705 -22.32 13.20 -2.53
CA TYR A 705 -22.96 12.21 -1.65
C TYR A 705 -23.90 12.92 -0.69
N LEU A 706 -25.18 12.53 -0.70
CA LEU A 706 -26.19 12.97 0.25
C LEU A 706 -26.88 11.75 0.85
N VAL A 707 -26.54 11.45 2.10
CA VAL A 707 -27.11 10.32 2.87
C VAL A 707 -27.83 10.89 4.08
N LEU A 708 -29.17 10.74 4.09
CA LEU A 708 -30.09 11.17 5.15
C LEU A 708 -31.00 10.00 5.56
N ARG A 709 -30.39 8.88 5.96
CA ARG A 709 -31.05 7.58 6.20
C ARG A 709 -31.61 7.46 7.62
N ASN A 710 -32.81 6.91 7.79
CA ASN A 710 -33.42 6.69 9.12
C ASN A 710 -33.54 7.96 9.99
N LEU A 711 -33.94 9.10 9.41
CA LEU A 711 -34.04 10.40 10.08
C LEU A 711 -35.49 10.87 10.29
N ASN A 712 -36.48 9.98 10.10
CA ASN A 712 -37.90 10.25 10.27
C ASN A 712 -38.39 11.46 9.43
N LEU A 713 -37.78 11.71 8.26
CA LEU A 713 -38.17 12.78 7.35
C LEU A 713 -39.59 12.59 6.83
N THR A 714 -40.38 13.66 6.73
CA THR A 714 -41.73 13.67 6.17
C THR A 714 -41.87 14.72 5.06
N GLY A 715 -42.91 14.59 4.23
CA GLY A 715 -43.18 15.46 3.09
C GLY A 715 -42.53 14.98 1.78
N PRO A 716 -42.69 15.73 0.69
CA PRO A 716 -42.10 15.41 -0.62
C PRO A 716 -40.61 15.69 -0.68
N ILE A 717 -39.92 14.99 -1.57
CA ILE A 717 -38.52 15.26 -1.92
C ILE A 717 -38.49 16.61 -2.68
N PRO A 718 -37.77 17.64 -2.20
CA PRO A 718 -37.76 18.94 -2.86
C PRO A 718 -37.18 18.85 -4.27
N THR A 719 -37.79 19.58 -5.21
CA THR A 719 -37.42 19.57 -6.64
C THR A 719 -35.98 19.99 -6.89
N THR A 720 -35.43 20.83 -6.00
CA THR A 720 -34.04 21.28 -6.00
C THR A 720 -33.02 20.15 -5.83
N ILE A 721 -33.39 19.02 -5.19
CA ILE A 721 -32.50 17.87 -4.98
C ILE A 721 -32.21 17.14 -6.29
N TRP A 722 -33.24 16.96 -7.14
CA TRP A 722 -33.09 16.36 -8.47
C TRP A 722 -32.23 17.21 -9.41
N GLY A 723 -32.13 18.52 -9.15
CA GLY A 723 -31.34 19.48 -9.93
C GLY A 723 -29.90 19.69 -9.45
N LEU A 724 -29.39 18.91 -8.49
CA LEU A 724 -28.03 19.10 -7.96
C LEU A 724 -26.96 18.59 -8.96
N PRO A 725 -26.12 19.46 -9.55
CA PRO A 725 -25.37 19.14 -10.78
C PRO A 725 -24.17 18.20 -10.59
N LYS A 726 -23.81 17.87 -9.35
CA LYS A 726 -22.69 16.98 -9.01
C LYS A 726 -23.12 15.73 -8.23
N LEU A 727 -24.41 15.58 -7.94
CA LEU A 727 -24.93 14.53 -7.07
C LEU A 727 -24.81 13.17 -7.75
N THR A 728 -23.99 12.29 -7.21
CA THR A 728 -23.79 10.91 -7.70
C THR A 728 -24.58 9.89 -6.88
N THR A 729 -24.73 10.13 -5.58
CA THR A 729 -25.35 9.23 -4.63
C THR A 729 -26.36 9.98 -3.76
N LEU A 730 -27.62 9.55 -3.84
CA LEU A 730 -28.72 10.02 -3.02
C LEU A 730 -29.30 8.84 -2.21
N ASP A 731 -29.24 8.91 -0.89
CA ASP A 731 -29.87 7.93 -0.01
C ASP A 731 -30.79 8.62 1.01
N LEU A 732 -32.08 8.40 0.84
CA LEU A 732 -33.16 8.90 1.69
C LEU A 732 -33.96 7.74 2.29
N SER A 733 -33.38 6.54 2.34
CA SER A 733 -34.06 5.32 2.74
C SER A 733 -34.47 5.35 4.22
N PHE A 734 -35.53 4.61 4.54
CA PHE A 734 -36.05 4.40 5.90
C PHE A 734 -36.57 5.68 6.57
N ASN A 735 -37.21 6.55 5.79
CA ASN A 735 -37.87 7.75 6.28
C ASN A 735 -39.40 7.59 6.18
N ARG A 736 -40.14 8.71 6.18
CA ARG A 736 -41.60 8.77 6.02
C ARG A 736 -41.98 9.77 4.92
N LEU A 737 -41.13 9.88 3.89
CA LEU A 737 -41.33 10.78 2.75
C LEU A 737 -42.57 10.38 1.95
N THR A 738 -43.27 11.35 1.40
CA THR A 738 -44.60 11.19 0.76
C THR A 738 -44.68 11.95 -0.56
N GLY A 739 -45.60 11.57 -1.45
CA GLY A 739 -45.79 12.26 -2.73
C GLY A 739 -44.96 11.64 -3.85
N GLU A 740 -44.94 12.30 -5.01
CA GLU A 740 -44.52 11.70 -6.28
C GLU A 740 -43.10 12.08 -6.70
N ILE A 741 -42.49 11.20 -7.51
CA ILE A 741 -41.26 11.52 -8.24
C ILE A 741 -41.68 12.27 -9.51
N LEU A 742 -41.08 13.43 -9.77
CA LEU A 742 -41.42 14.25 -10.94
C LEU A 742 -41.06 13.53 -12.25
N ALA A 743 -41.91 13.69 -13.27
CA ALA A 743 -41.74 13.04 -14.57
C ALA A 743 -40.47 13.50 -15.34
N ASP A 744 -39.96 14.70 -15.03
CA ASP A 744 -38.74 15.30 -15.60
C ASP A 744 -37.49 15.11 -14.71
N ALA A 745 -37.63 14.51 -13.51
CA ALA A 745 -36.49 14.27 -12.64
C ALA A 745 -35.51 13.26 -13.25
N ALA A 746 -34.22 13.59 -13.20
CA ALA A 746 -33.13 12.65 -13.47
C ALA A 746 -32.61 12.06 -12.16
N ALA A 747 -32.50 10.74 -12.07
CA ALA A 747 -31.94 10.08 -10.89
C ALA A 747 -30.41 10.17 -10.89
N PRO A 748 -29.77 10.52 -9.75
CA PRO A 748 -28.35 10.27 -9.52
C PRO A 748 -27.96 8.80 -9.79
N LYS A 749 -26.69 8.55 -10.14
CA LYS A 749 -26.15 7.22 -10.48
C LYS A 749 -26.56 6.14 -9.46
N PHE A 750 -26.57 6.49 -8.18
CA PHE A 750 -27.06 5.65 -7.10
C PHE A 750 -28.20 6.40 -6.38
N THR A 751 -29.41 5.83 -6.40
CA THR A 751 -30.60 6.46 -5.80
C THR A 751 -31.36 5.45 -4.94
N TYR A 752 -31.31 5.64 -3.62
CA TYR A 752 -31.91 4.74 -2.64
C TYR A 752 -33.02 5.46 -1.88
N LEU A 753 -34.27 5.05 -2.09
CA LEU A 753 -35.48 5.65 -1.50
C LEU A 753 -36.32 4.63 -0.71
N ALA A 754 -35.76 3.45 -0.42
CA ALA A 754 -36.53 2.33 0.09
C ALA A 754 -37.10 2.57 1.50
N GLY A 755 -38.26 2.00 1.80
CA GLY A 755 -38.89 2.13 3.12
C GLY A 755 -39.37 3.55 3.40
N ASN A 756 -40.16 4.10 2.48
CA ASN A 756 -40.79 5.42 2.58
C ASN A 756 -42.30 5.27 2.32
N LYS A 757 -43.00 6.39 2.06
CA LYS A 757 -44.43 6.44 1.68
C LYS A 757 -44.62 7.21 0.36
N LEU A 758 -43.62 7.18 -0.51
CA LEU A 758 -43.68 7.82 -1.83
C LEU A 758 -44.72 7.10 -2.70
N SER A 759 -45.34 7.82 -3.63
CA SER A 759 -46.48 7.34 -4.43
C SER A 759 -46.43 7.91 -5.85
N GLY A 760 -47.50 7.71 -6.63
CA GLY A 760 -47.59 8.17 -8.02
C GLY A 760 -47.19 7.07 -9.00
N LYS A 761 -47.04 7.45 -10.28
CA LYS A 761 -46.77 6.50 -11.36
C LYS A 761 -45.31 6.55 -11.80
N ILE A 762 -44.65 5.41 -11.86
CA ILE A 762 -43.31 5.28 -12.41
C ILE A 762 -43.37 4.72 -13.84
N GLU A 763 -42.74 5.45 -14.76
CA GLU A 763 -42.68 5.17 -16.19
C GLU A 763 -41.23 5.18 -16.70
N SER A 764 -41.01 4.61 -17.88
CA SER A 764 -39.73 4.73 -18.60
C SER A 764 -39.48 6.18 -19.01
N GLY A 765 -38.48 6.83 -18.39
CA GLY A 765 -38.19 8.26 -18.59
C GLY A 765 -36.79 8.64 -18.07
N PRO A 766 -36.46 9.94 -17.92
CA PRO A 766 -35.14 10.41 -17.47
C PRO A 766 -34.77 9.91 -16.07
N PHE A 767 -35.75 9.52 -15.26
CA PHE A 767 -35.54 8.92 -13.94
C PHE A 767 -34.99 7.49 -14.00
N LEU A 768 -35.36 6.70 -15.02
CA LEU A 768 -35.01 5.28 -15.15
C LEU A 768 -34.12 5.05 -16.38
N THR A 769 -32.81 5.24 -16.21
CA THR A 769 -31.82 5.05 -17.28
C THR A 769 -31.11 3.70 -17.18
N ALA A 770 -30.36 3.30 -18.22
CA ALA A 770 -29.58 2.06 -18.21
C ALA A 770 -28.32 2.12 -17.32
N SER A 771 -27.94 3.31 -16.82
CA SER A 771 -26.71 3.55 -16.06
C SER A 771 -26.94 3.91 -14.58
N THR A 772 -28.18 3.83 -14.12
CA THR A 772 -28.60 4.19 -12.75
C THR A 772 -28.97 2.96 -11.94
N ASN A 773 -28.45 2.87 -10.71
CA ASN A 773 -28.77 1.85 -9.71
C ASN A 773 -29.83 2.44 -8.77
N ILE A 774 -31.04 1.89 -8.79
CA ILE A 774 -32.19 2.52 -8.09
C ILE A 774 -32.94 1.49 -7.22
N ASP A 775 -33.15 1.84 -5.95
CA ASP A 775 -34.00 1.11 -5.00
C ASP A 775 -35.23 1.95 -4.62
N LEU A 776 -36.40 1.53 -5.10
CA LEU A 776 -37.69 2.13 -4.78
C LEU A 776 -38.55 1.24 -3.86
N SER A 777 -37.99 0.11 -3.38
CA SER A 777 -38.71 -0.93 -2.64
C SER A 777 -39.39 -0.40 -1.37
N TYR A 778 -40.54 -0.96 -0.99
CA TYR A 778 -41.27 -0.51 0.21
C TYR A 778 -41.70 0.96 0.14
N ASN A 779 -42.45 1.27 -0.93
CA ASN A 779 -43.17 2.52 -1.20
C ASN A 779 -44.52 2.18 -1.85
N ASN A 780 -45.37 3.20 -2.07
CA ASN A 780 -46.72 3.08 -2.62
C ASN A 780 -46.78 3.49 -4.12
N PHE A 781 -45.76 3.15 -4.90
CA PHE A 781 -45.70 3.47 -6.33
C PHE A 781 -46.58 2.54 -7.18
N THR A 782 -47.18 3.11 -8.23
CA THR A 782 -47.87 2.38 -9.30
C THR A 782 -46.98 2.34 -10.56
N TRP A 783 -47.12 1.31 -11.39
CA TRP A 783 -46.14 1.01 -12.44
C TRP A 783 -46.80 0.92 -13.82
N SER A 784 -46.12 1.45 -14.84
CA SER A 784 -46.54 1.25 -16.23
C SER A 784 -46.19 -0.16 -16.70
N PRO A 785 -47.06 -0.86 -17.46
CA PRO A 785 -46.72 -2.12 -18.13
C PRO A 785 -45.52 -2.05 -19.10
N SER A 786 -45.10 -0.83 -19.49
CA SER A 786 -43.88 -0.61 -20.28
C SER A 786 -42.57 -0.72 -19.47
N CYS A 787 -42.64 -0.69 -18.14
CA CYS A 787 -41.51 -0.88 -17.25
C CYS A 787 -41.13 -2.36 -17.15
N ARG A 788 -40.47 -2.90 -18.18
CA ARG A 788 -39.76 -4.19 -18.06
C ARG A 788 -38.64 -4.05 -17.03
N GLU A 789 -38.52 -5.03 -16.14
CA GLU A 789 -37.36 -5.15 -15.27
C GLU A 789 -36.07 -5.11 -16.11
N ARG A 790 -35.14 -4.26 -15.68
CA ARG A 790 -33.76 -4.22 -16.15
C ARG A 790 -32.87 -4.50 -14.97
N GLU A 791 -31.66 -4.97 -15.26
CA GLU A 791 -30.65 -5.52 -14.35
C GLU A 791 -30.23 -4.63 -13.15
N TYR A 792 -30.72 -3.39 -13.06
CA TYR A 792 -30.32 -2.35 -12.09
C TYR A 792 -31.48 -1.56 -11.42
N VAL A 793 -32.74 -2.02 -11.53
CA VAL A 793 -33.91 -1.36 -10.89
C VAL A 793 -34.70 -2.35 -10.04
N LEU A 794 -34.81 -2.10 -8.72
CA LEU A 794 -35.52 -3.00 -7.80
C LEU A 794 -36.96 -2.59 -7.49
N LEU A 795 -37.85 -3.58 -7.57
CA LEU A 795 -39.32 -3.44 -7.55
C LEU A 795 -40.01 -4.43 -6.60
N LEU A 796 -39.48 -4.65 -5.38
CA LEU A 796 -39.88 -5.82 -4.57
C LEU A 796 -41.38 -5.93 -4.22
N LEU A 797 -42.09 -4.81 -4.09
CA LEU A 797 -43.49 -4.80 -3.65
C LEU A 797 -44.53 -4.67 -4.78
N SER A 798 -44.14 -4.18 -5.96
CA SER A 798 -45.03 -4.15 -7.13
C SER A 798 -45.04 -5.46 -7.92
N TYR A 799 -44.02 -6.30 -7.73
CA TYR A 799 -43.93 -7.64 -8.36
C TYR A 799 -45.10 -8.56 -7.95
N PHE A 800 -45.70 -8.34 -6.78
CA PHE A 800 -46.87 -9.10 -6.31
C PHE A 800 -48.22 -8.54 -6.77
N GLU A 801 -48.33 -7.24 -7.11
CA GLU A 801 -49.58 -6.63 -7.58
C GLU A 801 -49.76 -6.67 -9.10
N TYR A 802 -48.67 -6.63 -9.89
CA TYR A 802 -48.72 -6.61 -11.36
C TYR A 802 -48.23 -7.91 -12.02
N GLY A 803 -48.94 -9.00 -11.72
CA GLY A 803 -49.16 -10.06 -12.69
C GLY A 803 -47.93 -10.82 -13.19
N PHE A 804 -47.37 -11.68 -12.34
CA PHE A 804 -47.26 -13.05 -12.82
C PHE A 804 -48.69 -13.60 -12.93
N GLU A 805 -49.12 -13.96 -14.14
CA GLU A 805 -50.21 -14.94 -14.26
C GLU A 805 -49.88 -16.12 -13.33
N ARG A 806 -50.88 -16.69 -12.66
CA ARG A 806 -50.68 -17.91 -11.86
C ARG A 806 -50.26 -19.04 -12.80
N ASN A 807 -48.96 -19.12 -13.07
CA ASN A 807 -48.43 -20.11 -13.98
C ASN A 807 -48.71 -21.46 -13.33
N SER A 808 -49.45 -22.30 -14.04
CA SER A 808 -50.18 -23.47 -13.53
C SER A 808 -49.27 -24.68 -13.22
N LEU A 809 -48.06 -24.37 -12.74
CA LEU A 809 -46.86 -25.21 -12.72
C LEU A 809 -46.11 -25.15 -11.37
N CYS A 810 -46.55 -24.32 -10.42
CA CYS A 810 -46.00 -24.34 -9.06
C CYS A 810 -46.60 -25.48 -8.23
N ALA A 811 -45.74 -26.26 -7.59
CA ALA A 811 -46.13 -27.24 -6.56
C ALA A 811 -45.90 -26.63 -5.18
N ASP A 812 -46.81 -26.87 -4.22
CA ASP A 812 -46.70 -26.38 -2.85
C ASP A 812 -45.40 -26.85 -2.18
N ILE A 813 -44.42 -25.96 -2.05
CA ILE A 813 -43.16 -26.28 -1.38
C ILE A 813 -43.33 -26.18 0.14
N LYS A 814 -42.74 -27.16 0.84
CA LYS A 814 -42.88 -27.36 2.29
C LYS A 814 -41.56 -27.16 3.04
N SER A 815 -40.47 -26.94 2.31
CA SER A 815 -39.16 -26.61 2.82
C SER A 815 -38.33 -25.87 1.76
N LEU A 816 -37.37 -25.07 2.21
CA LEU A 816 -36.45 -24.28 1.39
C LEU A 816 -35.11 -24.17 2.12
N HIS A 817 -34.02 -24.37 1.40
CA HIS A 817 -32.66 -24.30 1.94
C HIS A 817 -31.77 -23.55 0.95
N ILE A 818 -31.10 -22.48 1.40
CA ILE A 818 -30.35 -21.55 0.55
C ILE A 818 -28.93 -21.38 1.12
N ASN A 819 -27.90 -21.55 0.28
CA ASN A 819 -26.54 -21.14 0.60
C ASN A 819 -26.31 -19.70 0.12
N CYS A 820 -26.16 -18.77 1.06
CA CYS A 820 -26.18 -17.34 0.76
C CYS A 820 -24.81 -16.86 0.27
N GLY A 821 -24.73 -16.48 -1.01
CA GLY A 821 -23.50 -15.96 -1.62
C GLY A 821 -22.52 -17.05 -2.08
N GLY A 822 -22.91 -18.32 -1.99
CA GLY A 822 -22.09 -19.47 -2.35
C GLY A 822 -22.68 -20.34 -3.47
N PRO A 823 -21.95 -21.40 -3.87
CA PRO A 823 -22.46 -22.45 -4.75
C PRO A 823 -23.44 -23.38 -4.01
N ASP A 824 -24.04 -24.33 -4.73
CA ASP A 824 -24.84 -25.41 -4.14
C ASP A 824 -24.03 -26.20 -3.10
N VAL A 825 -24.59 -26.43 -1.91
CA VAL A 825 -23.96 -27.19 -0.82
C VAL A 825 -24.91 -28.28 -0.35
N THR A 826 -24.45 -29.53 -0.33
CA THR A 826 -25.22 -30.65 0.24
C THR A 826 -24.68 -31.01 1.62
N ILE A 827 -25.50 -30.91 2.66
CA ILE A 827 -25.17 -31.44 3.99
C ILE A 827 -25.82 -32.80 4.19
N GLU A 828 -25.13 -33.70 4.89
CA GLU A 828 -25.66 -35.01 5.30
C GLU A 828 -25.87 -35.04 6.81
N ASN A 829 -27.04 -35.50 7.25
CA ASN A 829 -27.35 -35.68 8.66
C ASN A 829 -28.07 -37.01 8.91
N SER A 830 -28.33 -37.34 10.17
CA SER A 830 -28.96 -38.61 10.58
C SER A 830 -30.39 -38.85 10.08
N ARG A 831 -30.94 -37.96 9.24
CA ARG A 831 -32.27 -38.05 8.59
C ARG A 831 -32.21 -37.94 7.07
N GLY A 832 -31.01 -37.84 6.47
CA GLY A 832 -30.81 -37.79 5.02
C GLY A 832 -29.96 -36.60 4.55
N ARG A 833 -29.93 -36.40 3.23
CA ARG A 833 -29.22 -35.29 2.57
C ARG A 833 -30.13 -34.09 2.36
N ILE A 834 -29.62 -32.89 2.62
CA ILE A 834 -30.27 -31.61 2.29
C ILE A 834 -29.38 -30.87 1.31
N LEU A 835 -29.92 -30.51 0.15
CA LEU A 835 -29.31 -29.53 -0.75
C LEU A 835 -29.70 -28.13 -0.29
N TYR A 836 -28.71 -27.26 -0.11
CA TYR A 836 -28.87 -25.82 -0.01
C TYR A 836 -28.55 -25.23 -1.38
N GLU A 837 -29.54 -24.59 -2.00
CA GLU A 837 -29.42 -23.98 -3.33
C GLU A 837 -28.55 -22.70 -3.25
N GLY A 838 -27.53 -22.61 -4.09
CA GLY A 838 -26.60 -21.49 -4.14
C GLY A 838 -27.08 -20.32 -5.00
N ASN A 839 -26.38 -19.19 -4.92
CA ASN A 839 -26.60 -18.02 -5.77
C ASN A 839 -25.31 -17.26 -6.14
N TYR A 840 -24.22 -18.02 -6.35
CA TYR A 840 -22.90 -17.50 -6.70
C TYR A 840 -22.92 -16.64 -7.99
N GLY A 841 -22.12 -15.57 -8.01
CA GLY A 841 -21.86 -14.75 -9.20
C GLY A 841 -22.85 -13.59 -9.48
N LEU A 842 -23.98 -13.49 -8.76
CA LEU A 842 -24.93 -12.38 -8.94
C LEU A 842 -24.66 -11.25 -7.92
N THR A 843 -24.19 -10.10 -8.41
CA THR A 843 -23.64 -8.99 -7.60
C THR A 843 -23.93 -7.61 -8.20
N GLY A 844 -24.21 -6.63 -7.35
CA GLY A 844 -24.37 -5.22 -7.74
C GLY A 844 -25.12 -4.40 -6.69
N SER A 845 -24.97 -3.07 -6.76
CA SER A 845 -25.51 -2.11 -5.77
C SER A 845 -27.04 -1.94 -5.80
N ALA A 846 -27.68 -2.52 -6.81
CA ALA A 846 -29.11 -2.64 -6.96
C ALA A 846 -29.37 -3.90 -7.82
N THR A 847 -29.25 -5.08 -7.24
CA THR A 847 -29.46 -6.38 -7.92
C THR A 847 -30.66 -7.13 -7.38
N ASN A 848 -31.51 -7.62 -8.29
CA ASN A 848 -32.55 -8.61 -8.03
C ASN A 848 -32.17 -9.95 -8.69
N TYR A 849 -32.45 -11.06 -7.99
CA TYR A 849 -32.40 -12.42 -8.54
C TYR A 849 -33.73 -13.12 -8.33
N HIS A 850 -34.19 -13.82 -9.36
CA HIS A 850 -35.40 -14.63 -9.32
C HIS A 850 -35.08 -16.06 -9.80
N GLY A 851 -35.10 -17.01 -8.88
CA GLY A 851 -34.98 -18.45 -9.16
C GLY A 851 -36.32 -19.09 -9.47
N LYS A 852 -36.41 -20.41 -9.26
CA LYS A 852 -37.63 -21.19 -9.56
C LYS A 852 -38.76 -21.01 -8.53
N ASN A 853 -38.42 -21.01 -7.24
CA ASN A 853 -39.38 -20.91 -6.12
C ASN A 853 -38.97 -19.85 -5.07
N TRP A 854 -37.82 -19.21 -5.26
CA TRP A 854 -37.28 -18.17 -4.36
C TRP A 854 -36.37 -17.21 -5.13
N GLY A 855 -36.08 -16.07 -4.52
CA GLY A 855 -35.19 -15.04 -5.04
C GLY A 855 -34.58 -14.20 -3.93
N PHE A 856 -33.75 -13.23 -4.31
CA PHE A 856 -33.20 -12.25 -3.38
C PHE A 856 -33.05 -10.87 -4.01
N SER A 857 -32.93 -9.87 -3.16
CA SER A 857 -32.75 -8.46 -3.45
C SER A 857 -31.57 -7.94 -2.64
N ASN A 858 -30.65 -7.23 -3.30
CA ASN A 858 -29.47 -6.63 -2.69
C ASN A 858 -29.36 -5.17 -3.11
N THR A 859 -29.31 -4.26 -2.14
CA THR A 859 -29.27 -2.81 -2.40
C THR A 859 -28.19 -2.10 -1.59
N GLY A 860 -27.70 -0.98 -2.11
CA GLY A 860 -26.69 -0.11 -1.50
C GLY A 860 -25.28 -0.27 -2.10
N ASP A 861 -24.46 0.77 -1.89
CA ASP A 861 -23.09 0.95 -2.39
C ASP A 861 -22.09 1.07 -1.20
N PHE A 862 -20.88 0.51 -1.32
CA PHE A 862 -19.87 0.52 -0.25
C PHE A 862 -18.91 1.75 -0.23
N MET A 863 -19.20 2.87 -0.92
CA MET A 863 -18.65 4.19 -0.51
C MET A 863 -17.84 4.94 -1.60
N ASP A 864 -16.62 5.45 -1.37
CA ASP A 864 -15.78 5.64 -0.18
C ASP A 864 -14.98 4.47 0.43
N ASP A 865 -15.03 3.25 -0.13
CA ASP A 865 -13.97 2.22 0.04
C ASP A 865 -12.81 2.39 -0.98
N GLY A 866 -13.04 3.18 -2.02
CA GLY A 866 -12.09 3.50 -3.09
C GLY A 866 -12.11 2.53 -4.27
N GLN A 867 -13.03 1.56 -4.31
CA GLN A 867 -13.17 0.61 -5.41
C GLN A 867 -14.26 1.05 -6.40
N PRO A 868 -14.15 0.67 -7.69
CA PRO A 868 -15.20 0.87 -8.67
C PRO A 868 -16.23 -0.29 -8.71
N GLU A 869 -15.91 -1.44 -8.12
CA GLU A 869 -16.70 -2.68 -8.15
C GLU A 869 -16.78 -3.33 -6.76
N ASP A 870 -18.01 -3.62 -6.32
CA ASP A 870 -18.31 -4.09 -4.97
C ASP A 870 -18.58 -5.60 -4.90
N ALA A 871 -17.89 -6.29 -4.00
CA ALA A 871 -18.13 -7.70 -3.70
C ALA A 871 -19.28 -7.89 -2.69
N TYR A 872 -20.47 -8.26 -3.16
CA TYR A 872 -21.65 -8.54 -2.32
C TYR A 872 -21.74 -10.00 -1.83
N SER A 873 -20.85 -10.86 -2.28
CA SER A 873 -20.65 -12.22 -1.75
C SER A 873 -19.19 -12.34 -1.31
N ILE A 874 -18.95 -12.98 -0.17
CA ILE A 874 -17.63 -13.12 0.45
C ILE A 874 -17.39 -14.57 0.87
N SER A 875 -16.13 -14.97 0.91
CA SER A 875 -15.66 -16.28 1.40
C SER A 875 -14.91 -16.14 2.71
N SER A 876 -14.98 -17.16 3.56
CA SER A 876 -14.23 -17.23 4.81
C SER A 876 -12.76 -17.57 4.54
N GLU A 877 -11.83 -16.78 5.06
CA GLU A 877 -10.39 -17.05 4.94
C GLU A 877 -9.92 -18.09 5.98
N SER A 878 -10.61 -18.17 7.13
CA SER A 878 -10.34 -19.15 8.20
C SER A 878 -11.48 -20.17 8.36
N PRO A 879 -11.21 -21.39 8.87
CA PRO A 879 -12.26 -22.39 9.13
C PRO A 879 -13.28 -21.91 10.17
N VAL A 880 -14.57 -22.04 9.86
CA VAL A 880 -15.65 -21.72 10.80
C VAL A 880 -15.91 -22.92 11.72
N SER A 881 -15.85 -22.69 13.03
CA SER A 881 -16.24 -23.65 14.06
C SER A 881 -17.77 -23.83 14.06
N ALA A 882 -18.23 -24.83 13.30
CA ALA A 882 -19.64 -25.15 13.10
C ALA A 882 -19.87 -26.67 13.01
N LYS A 883 -21.11 -27.12 13.21
CA LYS A 883 -21.51 -28.52 12.98
C LYS A 883 -21.47 -28.92 11.51
N TYR A 884 -21.78 -27.97 10.61
CA TYR A 884 -21.70 -28.14 9.15
C TYR A 884 -20.92 -26.93 8.57
N PRO A 885 -19.58 -26.92 8.64
CA PRO A 885 -18.75 -25.79 8.22
C PRO A 885 -18.96 -25.35 6.77
N GLU A 886 -19.44 -26.25 5.91
CA GLU A 886 -19.71 -26.01 4.49
C GLU A 886 -20.72 -24.87 4.26
N LEU A 887 -21.69 -24.72 5.18
CA LEU A 887 -22.70 -23.65 5.13
C LEU A 887 -22.17 -22.25 5.51
N TYR A 888 -20.93 -22.17 5.98
CA TYR A 888 -20.32 -20.93 6.48
C TYR A 888 -19.02 -20.56 5.72
N GLN A 889 -18.65 -21.33 4.69
CA GLN A 889 -17.54 -20.99 3.80
C GLN A 889 -17.81 -19.72 2.99
N THR A 890 -19.08 -19.36 2.80
CA THR A 890 -19.53 -18.17 2.07
C THR A 890 -20.61 -17.41 2.84
N ALA A 891 -20.74 -16.12 2.57
CA ALA A 891 -21.86 -15.30 3.01
C ALA A 891 -22.22 -14.24 1.97
N ARG A 892 -23.50 -13.84 1.93
CA ARG A 892 -23.97 -12.66 1.19
C ARG A 892 -24.05 -11.46 2.14
N ARG A 893 -23.63 -10.29 1.68
CA ARG A 893 -23.56 -9.05 2.47
C ARG A 893 -24.13 -7.84 1.72
N SER A 894 -24.67 -6.86 2.44
CA SER A 894 -25.30 -5.66 1.84
C SER A 894 -25.16 -4.38 2.70
N PRO A 895 -24.76 -3.23 2.12
CA PRO A 895 -24.62 -1.94 2.80
C PRO A 895 -25.91 -1.11 2.91
N LEU A 896 -27.08 -1.66 2.54
CA LEU A 896 -28.38 -1.01 2.79
C LEU A 896 -29.43 -2.05 3.19
N SER A 897 -29.84 -2.91 2.25
CA SER A 897 -30.86 -3.93 2.47
C SER A 897 -30.52 -5.22 1.73
N LEU A 898 -30.79 -6.36 2.37
CA LEU A 898 -30.71 -7.69 1.78
C LEU A 898 -32.02 -8.42 2.11
N ALA A 899 -32.87 -8.64 1.11
CA ALA A 899 -34.12 -9.37 1.27
C ALA A 899 -34.08 -10.70 0.52
N TYR A 900 -34.51 -11.77 1.16
CA TYR A 900 -34.79 -13.06 0.54
C TYR A 900 -36.30 -13.27 0.54
N PHE A 901 -36.84 -13.67 -0.61
CA PHE A 901 -38.26 -13.92 -0.78
C PHE A 901 -38.47 -15.30 -1.39
N ALA A 902 -39.51 -16.00 -0.95
CA ALA A 902 -39.92 -17.28 -1.51
C ALA A 902 -41.40 -17.28 -1.82
N PHE A 903 -41.80 -18.12 -2.77
CA PHE A 903 -43.16 -18.19 -3.31
C PHE A 903 -43.57 -19.65 -3.52
N CYS A 904 -44.87 -19.88 -3.68
CA CYS A 904 -45.47 -21.21 -3.77
C CYS A 904 -45.31 -22.08 -2.51
N PHE A 905 -45.20 -21.46 -1.32
CA PHE A 905 -45.23 -22.15 -0.03
C PHE A 905 -46.66 -22.63 0.29
N GLU A 906 -46.83 -23.82 0.90
CA GLU A 906 -48.13 -24.22 1.48
C GLU A 906 -48.54 -23.23 2.58
N ASN A 907 -49.76 -22.69 2.59
CA ASN A 907 -50.22 -21.80 3.67
C ASN A 907 -50.24 -22.54 5.01
N GLY A 908 -49.50 -22.04 6.01
CA GLY A 908 -49.27 -22.75 7.25
C GLY A 908 -48.18 -22.13 8.12
N SER A 909 -47.86 -22.79 9.24
CA SER A 909 -46.74 -22.39 10.10
C SER A 909 -45.44 -23.02 9.61
N TYR A 910 -44.37 -22.24 9.63
CA TYR A 910 -43.01 -22.66 9.28
C TYR A 910 -42.03 -22.33 10.39
N ASN A 911 -41.04 -23.20 10.55
CA ASN A 911 -39.84 -22.96 11.31
C ASN A 911 -38.77 -22.39 10.37
N VAL A 912 -38.24 -21.21 10.70
CA VAL A 912 -37.20 -20.50 9.94
C VAL A 912 -35.93 -20.47 10.79
N LYS A 913 -34.81 -20.93 10.22
CA LYS A 913 -33.46 -20.86 10.78
C LYS A 913 -32.60 -19.99 9.88
N LEU A 914 -32.01 -18.95 10.46
CA LEU A 914 -31.07 -18.06 9.80
C LEU A 914 -29.66 -18.39 10.32
N HIS A 915 -28.74 -18.70 9.42
CA HIS A 915 -27.38 -19.12 9.73
C HIS A 915 -26.42 -17.97 9.45
N PHE A 916 -25.60 -17.64 10.46
CA PHE A 916 -24.62 -16.57 10.42
C PHE A 916 -23.26 -17.06 10.93
N ALA A 917 -22.19 -16.50 10.38
CA ALA A 917 -20.87 -16.48 11.00
C ALA A 917 -20.19 -15.16 10.64
N GLU A 918 -19.52 -14.52 11.60
CA GLU A 918 -18.68 -13.36 11.28
C GLU A 918 -17.34 -13.88 10.74
N ILE A 919 -17.23 -13.83 9.41
CA ILE A 919 -16.10 -14.34 8.61
C ILE A 919 -15.28 -13.22 7.95
N GLN A 920 -15.66 -11.96 8.17
CA GLN A 920 -14.99 -10.79 7.61
C GLN A 920 -14.18 -10.02 8.67
N PHE A 921 -14.49 -10.22 9.96
CA PHE A 921 -13.66 -9.78 11.08
C PHE A 921 -12.92 -10.98 11.69
N SER A 922 -11.73 -10.75 12.24
CA SER A 922 -10.94 -11.77 12.95
C SER A 922 -10.61 -11.29 14.37
N ASP A 923 -10.69 -12.19 15.35
CA ASP A 923 -10.21 -11.92 16.72
C ASP A 923 -8.68 -12.07 16.87
N GLU A 924 -7.99 -12.60 15.85
CA GLU A 924 -6.53 -12.72 15.87
C GLU A 924 -5.88 -11.33 15.81
N GLU A 925 -6.42 -10.46 14.93
CA GLU A 925 -5.96 -9.09 14.74
C GLU A 925 -6.45 -8.16 15.88
N PRO A 926 -5.56 -7.60 16.73
CA PRO A 926 -5.97 -6.85 17.92
C PRO A 926 -6.85 -5.63 17.64
N TYR A 927 -6.68 -4.99 16.48
CA TYR A 927 -7.46 -3.83 16.06
C TYR A 927 -8.85 -4.22 15.51
N ALA A 928 -9.01 -5.42 14.94
CA ALA A 928 -10.31 -5.91 14.49
C ALA A 928 -11.20 -6.34 15.67
N ARG A 929 -10.62 -6.56 16.86
CA ARG A 929 -11.37 -6.89 18.08
C ARG A 929 -12.36 -5.82 18.55
N VAL A 930 -12.27 -4.58 18.07
CA VAL A 930 -13.26 -3.52 18.36
C VAL A 930 -14.31 -3.35 17.26
N ALA A 931 -14.18 -4.04 16.12
CA ALA A 931 -15.14 -3.95 15.02
C ALA A 931 -16.50 -4.57 15.41
N LYS A 932 -17.57 -3.85 15.08
CA LYS A 932 -18.96 -4.22 15.36
C LYS A 932 -19.79 -4.20 14.07
N ARG A 933 -20.66 -5.19 13.88
CA ARG A 933 -21.64 -5.23 12.78
C ARG A 933 -23.04 -5.30 13.38
N PHE A 934 -23.89 -4.34 13.06
CA PHE A 934 -25.26 -4.26 13.58
C PHE A 934 -26.27 -4.15 12.46
N PHE A 935 -27.25 -5.04 12.38
CA PHE A 935 -28.35 -4.93 11.42
C PHE A 935 -29.66 -5.45 11.99
N ASN A 936 -30.78 -4.93 11.49
CA ASN A 936 -32.11 -5.40 11.89
C ASN A 936 -32.55 -6.57 11.01
N ILE A 937 -33.31 -7.51 11.57
CA ILE A 937 -33.85 -8.67 10.88
C ILE A 937 -35.38 -8.67 11.01
N TYR A 938 -36.05 -8.66 9.87
CA TYR A 938 -37.50 -8.75 9.73
C TYR A 938 -37.88 -10.07 9.05
N VAL A 939 -39.01 -10.65 9.44
CA VAL A 939 -39.63 -11.80 8.75
C VAL A 939 -41.13 -11.57 8.64
N GLN A 940 -41.71 -11.75 7.44
CA GLN A 940 -43.08 -11.36 7.10
C GLN A 940 -43.41 -9.92 7.56
N GLY A 941 -42.55 -8.96 7.22
CA GLY A 941 -42.68 -7.55 7.61
C GLY A 941 -42.51 -7.22 9.11
N LYS A 942 -42.45 -8.22 10.01
CA LYS A 942 -42.30 -8.02 11.46
C LYS A 942 -40.82 -7.96 11.86
N LEU A 943 -40.41 -6.94 12.61
CA LEU A 943 -39.09 -6.87 13.26
C LEU A 943 -38.95 -7.99 14.30
N ILE A 944 -37.93 -8.83 14.17
CA ILE A 944 -37.67 -9.97 15.08
C ILE A 944 -36.40 -9.74 15.90
N TRP A 945 -35.33 -9.23 15.28
CA TRP A 945 -34.11 -8.81 15.97
C TRP A 945 -33.73 -7.40 15.54
N GLU A 946 -33.56 -6.51 16.52
CA GLU A 946 -33.03 -5.15 16.36
C GLU A 946 -31.55 -5.17 16.76
N ASP A 947 -30.70 -4.41 16.06
CA ASP A 947 -29.27 -4.28 16.30
C ASP A 947 -28.54 -5.63 16.47
N PHE A 948 -28.87 -6.60 15.61
CA PHE A 948 -28.28 -7.94 15.67
C PHE A 948 -26.78 -7.90 15.34
N ASN A 949 -25.96 -8.38 16.28
CA ASN A 949 -24.51 -8.49 16.16
C ASN A 949 -24.07 -9.95 16.23
N ILE A 950 -23.60 -10.47 15.09
CA ILE A 950 -23.20 -11.88 14.93
C ILE A 950 -22.08 -12.25 15.92
N ARG A 951 -21.10 -11.36 16.12
CA ARG A 951 -19.89 -11.63 16.92
C ARG A 951 -20.18 -11.67 18.42
N GLU A 952 -21.12 -10.86 18.89
CA GLU A 952 -21.58 -10.89 20.29
C GLU A 952 -22.39 -12.17 20.57
N GLU A 953 -23.29 -12.55 19.66
CA GLU A 953 -24.10 -13.77 19.75
C GLU A 953 -23.26 -15.07 19.66
N ALA A 954 -22.18 -15.05 18.87
CA ALA A 954 -21.22 -16.14 18.74
C ALA A 954 -20.18 -16.22 19.88
N ASN A 955 -20.08 -15.16 20.70
CA ASN A 955 -18.94 -14.91 21.59
C ASN A 955 -17.58 -15.06 20.86
N GLY A 956 -17.44 -14.37 19.71
CA GLY A 956 -16.25 -14.37 18.85
C GLY A 956 -16.56 -14.40 17.35
N THR A 957 -15.50 -14.43 16.54
CA THR A 957 -15.51 -14.57 15.08
C THR A 957 -15.37 -16.04 14.67
N HIS A 958 -15.64 -16.37 13.40
CA HIS A 958 -15.47 -17.71 12.84
C HIS A 958 -16.17 -18.84 13.63
N LYS A 959 -17.36 -18.56 14.16
CA LYS A 959 -18.24 -19.50 14.87
C LYS A 959 -19.66 -19.39 14.32
N GLU A 960 -20.39 -20.51 14.31
CA GLU A 960 -21.79 -20.48 13.87
C GLU A 960 -22.74 -19.83 14.88
N VAL A 961 -23.68 -19.04 14.37
CA VAL A 961 -24.87 -18.57 15.08
C VAL A 961 -26.09 -18.98 14.26
N ILE A 962 -27.02 -19.69 14.89
CA ILE A 962 -28.29 -20.10 14.27
C ILE A 962 -29.41 -19.42 15.03
N LYS A 963 -30.12 -18.49 14.38
CA LYS A 963 -31.30 -17.83 14.96
C LYS A 963 -32.56 -18.50 14.41
N GLU A 964 -33.38 -19.04 15.30
CA GLU A 964 -34.56 -19.82 14.97
C GLU A 964 -35.85 -19.12 15.41
N MET A 965 -36.87 -19.14 14.54
CA MET A 965 -38.20 -18.62 14.84
C MET A 965 -39.28 -19.48 14.20
N ASN A 966 -40.53 -19.29 14.62
CA ASN A 966 -41.69 -19.76 13.88
C ASN A 966 -42.42 -18.55 13.25
N THR A 967 -42.86 -18.70 12.00
CA THR A 967 -43.66 -17.72 11.28
C THR A 967 -44.87 -18.40 10.61
N THR A 968 -45.76 -17.61 10.04
CA THR A 968 -46.94 -18.09 9.30
C THR A 968 -46.89 -17.55 7.87
N VAL A 969 -47.14 -18.41 6.89
CA VAL A 969 -47.36 -18.06 5.49
C VAL A 969 -48.86 -18.06 5.22
N THR A 970 -49.37 -16.96 4.66
CA THR A 970 -50.82 -16.71 4.47
C THR A 970 -51.22 -16.45 3.02
N ASP A 971 -50.26 -16.09 2.16
CA ASP A 971 -50.43 -15.71 0.75
C ASP A 971 -49.52 -16.53 -0.17
N ASN A 972 -49.09 -17.71 0.28
CA ASN A 972 -48.09 -18.58 -0.35
C ASN A 972 -46.68 -17.96 -0.48
N THR A 973 -46.39 -16.82 0.18
CA THR A 973 -45.07 -16.16 0.17
C THR A 973 -44.38 -16.14 1.54
N LEU A 974 -43.05 -16.02 1.52
CA LEU A 974 -42.23 -15.81 2.71
C LEU A 974 -41.16 -14.75 2.43
N GLU A 975 -41.15 -13.67 3.20
CA GLU A 975 -40.11 -12.64 3.18
C GLU A 975 -39.21 -12.71 4.43
N ILE A 976 -37.90 -12.63 4.21
CA ILE A 976 -36.85 -12.46 5.24
C ILE A 976 -35.99 -11.26 4.82
N ARG A 977 -35.93 -10.20 5.62
CA ARG A 977 -35.20 -8.96 5.29
C ARG A 977 -34.19 -8.57 6.36
N LEU A 978 -32.96 -8.33 5.92
CA LEU A 978 -31.87 -7.81 6.74
C LEU A 978 -31.60 -6.35 6.33
N TYR A 979 -31.50 -5.45 7.31
CA TYR A 979 -31.42 -3.99 7.09
C TYR A 979 -30.29 -3.35 7.89
N TRP A 980 -29.44 -2.56 7.23
CA TRP A 980 -28.36 -1.80 7.88
C TRP A 980 -28.69 -0.28 7.95
N ALA A 981 -28.94 0.23 9.16
CA ALA A 981 -29.27 1.63 9.42
C ALA A 981 -28.07 2.61 9.37
N GLY A 982 -26.85 2.10 9.18
CA GLY A 982 -25.61 2.85 9.38
C GLY A 982 -24.94 2.58 10.73
N LYS A 983 -25.34 1.54 11.47
CA LYS A 983 -24.79 1.19 12.80
C LYS A 983 -23.57 0.27 12.70
N GLY A 984 -22.55 0.57 13.51
CA GLY A 984 -21.33 -0.21 13.61
C GLY A 984 -20.23 0.23 12.64
N THR A 985 -19.17 -0.56 12.60
CA THR A 985 -17.86 -0.15 12.13
C THR A 985 -17.74 -0.24 10.62
N THR A 986 -17.39 0.88 9.98
CA THR A 986 -17.30 1.02 8.52
C THR A 986 -15.87 1.01 7.97
N ILE A 987 -14.87 1.20 8.83
CA ILE A 987 -13.46 1.44 8.46
C ILE A 987 -12.51 0.29 8.84
N ILE A 988 -12.94 -0.64 9.70
CA ILE A 988 -12.13 -1.76 10.22
C ILE A 988 -12.71 -3.10 9.72
N PRO A 989 -11.89 -4.06 9.27
CA PRO A 989 -10.43 -4.00 9.06
C PRO A 989 -10.01 -3.22 7.81
N LYS A 990 -10.97 -2.92 6.91
CA LYS A 990 -10.83 -1.99 5.78
C LYS A 990 -12.16 -1.29 5.54
N ARG A 991 -12.14 -0.17 4.80
CA ARG A 991 -13.36 0.48 4.32
C ARG A 991 -14.18 -0.47 3.45
N GLY A 992 -15.50 -0.29 3.47
CA GLY A 992 -16.44 -1.17 2.81
C GLY A 992 -16.78 -2.46 3.58
N ASN A 993 -16.19 -2.76 4.74
CA ASN A 993 -16.49 -3.98 5.51
C ASN A 993 -17.64 -3.81 6.53
N TYR A 994 -18.79 -3.30 6.08
CA TYR A 994 -19.98 -3.08 6.93
C TYR A 994 -21.23 -3.75 6.34
N GLY A 995 -22.42 -3.38 6.81
CA GLY A 995 -23.68 -3.89 6.29
C GLY A 995 -24.16 -5.19 6.93
N SER A 996 -25.33 -5.68 6.47
CA SER A 996 -25.84 -7.00 6.85
C SER A 996 -25.00 -8.13 6.25
N LEU A 997 -25.03 -9.31 6.86
CA LEU A 997 -24.31 -10.51 6.44
C LEU A 997 -25.17 -11.74 6.79
N ILE A 998 -25.28 -12.73 5.89
CA ILE A 998 -25.93 -14.03 6.15
C ILE A 998 -25.27 -15.16 5.36
N SER A 999 -25.10 -16.33 5.98
CA SER A 999 -24.40 -17.49 5.41
C SER A 999 -25.35 -18.52 4.80
N ALA A 1000 -26.47 -18.83 5.48
CA ALA A 1000 -27.49 -19.71 4.91
C ALA A 1000 -28.90 -19.46 5.50
N ILE A 1001 -29.93 -19.92 4.80
CA ILE A 1001 -31.32 -19.91 5.26
C ILE A 1001 -31.88 -21.34 5.18
N SER A 1002 -32.60 -21.75 6.21
CA SER A 1002 -33.35 -23.01 6.26
C SER A 1002 -34.78 -22.76 6.70
N VAL A 1003 -35.75 -23.28 5.95
CA VAL A 1003 -37.18 -23.15 6.26
C VAL A 1003 -37.86 -24.51 6.13
N CYS A 1004 -38.65 -24.91 7.12
CA CYS A 1004 -39.39 -26.18 7.14
C CYS A 1004 -40.81 -25.99 7.68
N HIS A 1005 -41.82 -26.55 7.01
CA HIS A 1005 -43.21 -26.48 7.46
C HIS A 1005 -43.41 -27.21 8.79
N SER A 1006 -43.97 -26.54 9.81
CA SER A 1006 -44.03 -27.00 11.20
C SER A 1006 -44.76 -28.34 11.41
N LYS A 1007 -45.69 -28.73 10.52
CA LYS A 1007 -46.34 -30.07 10.57
C LYS A 1007 -45.43 -31.22 10.09
N TYR A 1008 -44.40 -30.93 9.28
CA TYR A 1008 -43.58 -31.94 8.60
C TYR A 1008 -42.12 -31.84 9.08
N LYS A 1009 -41.69 -32.77 9.93
CA LYS A 1009 -40.39 -32.67 10.63
C LYS A 1009 -39.14 -32.75 9.73
N PHE A 1010 -39.27 -33.10 8.45
CA PHE A 1010 -38.18 -33.08 7.46
C PHE A 1010 -38.68 -33.36 6.03
N PHE A 1011 -38.04 -32.77 5.01
CA PHE A 1011 -38.03 -33.27 3.62
C PHE A 1011 -36.58 -33.21 3.10
N GLY A 1012 -35.85 -34.31 3.20
CA GLY A 1012 -34.55 -34.47 2.56
C GLY A 1012 -34.70 -35.00 1.12
N ILE A 1013 -33.64 -34.85 0.32
CA ILE A 1013 -33.55 -35.55 -0.97
C ILE A 1013 -33.48 -37.05 -0.69
N LYS A 1014 -34.24 -37.84 -1.45
CA LYS A 1014 -34.32 -39.30 -1.35
C LYS A 1014 -33.37 -39.98 -2.34
#